data_AF-A0A1C5LPP4-F1
#
_entry.id   AF-A0A1C5LPP4-F1
#
_cell.length_a   1.000
_cell.length_b   1.000
_cell.length_c   1.000
_cell.angle_alpha   90.00
_cell.angle_beta   90.00
_cell.angle_gamma   90.00
#
_symmetry.space_group_name_H-M   'P 1'
#
loop_
_entity.id
_entity.type
_entity.pdbx_description
1 polymer ?
#
loop_
_entity_poly.entity_id
_entity_poly.type
_entity_poly.pdbx_seq_one_letter_code
_entity_poly.pdbx_strand_id
1 'polypeptide(L)'
;MLMPTCLKPYPGELLYGWIVRLFRVNMYDSFEKFCVAYIPYEDRKFKMKKPFPVRLDYRFNLDHICAENEEFECFPDIRYMIAKMTPLVTQFPFMTKGLQAKNLEILLRERTGSKLEIPTMKSDIAELHVCPDCVREDIVAYERPYLHTVHHLPGVRMCPKHHRVLMRVQVAPEQWDDGLNNGSMIPMELKADEKLENKISEFMQKLYECPLTLDLIGLRAVILERMSQLGYPAKKPYENLTSDLCAAGYGGLFIGEVRERVNKFLSLKRVLPEDGIPLLAFLFRDYEDFREAAIKVAVEDVKKIPEFFPQFIVHSDDYWIAKMECRKCGEQFHIHPYALFLGLGCPKCDRRADPDEIFQRQLHMLGDGAYTLEEHFLGYGKNVKIRHETCGAERNVKSSTLIWMEKKCACEQCLTNEKIQERIDQSNRSGERYTLIKYTNKRKQKITIRHDKCGKEFTVGLLEFERIPYCRCCGQGKEAVERFGEKFQELMGDEYEMVTPYQGLAKMMTVRHRTCGTVTEGYAVSFLNGKRCAMCTPTIPKKNMEIYVEECTDGEYHVIGIERNTITICGPDGKKLTNSVQLILQELSLGEKSSMFNHVVKKPGIPLRDAAVLYLRVKEICGKWGVWIPEASDSNEDFSKIRHLARQLLTEGHLFSKYPGVFCMDPDISDETVIRELYLERRGEHIGAYYHESAAYHAGILNKKPEMEYILCNDVKTNDFRTKKIGNTKIKARAAYVEINNWNYRAIEGINLLMFSGKHPEYKKQVEDWLLENRIYITDMEPYFQYYPFMIKKIVKELFK
;
A
#
# COMPACT_ATOMS: atom_id res chain seq x y z
N MET A 1 54.21 22.47 -2.92
CA MET A 1 54.89 23.77 -3.16
C MET A 1 54.10 24.75 -2.34
N LEU A 2 54.70 25.37 -1.33
CA LEU A 2 53.99 26.30 -0.45
C LEU A 2 53.61 27.55 -1.23
N MET A 3 52.44 28.11 -0.94
CA MET A 3 51.94 29.30 -1.62
C MET A 3 52.80 30.52 -1.23
N PRO A 4 53.40 31.26 -2.20
CA PRO A 4 54.33 32.35 -1.89
C PRO A 4 53.70 33.48 -1.07
N THR A 5 52.48 33.89 -1.42
CA THR A 5 51.71 34.93 -0.72
C THR A 5 50.33 34.40 -0.37
N CYS A 6 49.97 34.39 0.91
CA CYS A 6 48.66 34.00 1.40
C CYS A 6 47.92 35.19 2.02
N LEU A 7 46.64 35.34 1.68
CA LEU A 7 45.75 36.38 2.20
C LEU A 7 44.69 35.76 3.10
N LYS A 8 44.36 36.44 4.20
CA LYS A 8 43.22 36.04 5.03
C LYS A 8 41.91 36.26 4.26
N PRO A 9 40.98 35.30 4.25
CA PRO A 9 39.67 35.53 3.66
C PRO A 9 38.91 36.62 4.41
N TYR A 10 38.15 37.43 3.68
CA TYR A 10 37.23 38.37 4.31
C TYR A 10 36.05 37.64 4.97
N PRO A 11 35.35 38.27 5.93
CA PRO A 11 34.21 37.66 6.60
C PRO A 11 33.14 37.20 5.59
N GLY A 12 32.85 35.90 5.55
CA GLY A 12 31.84 35.35 4.64
C GLY A 12 32.22 35.38 3.15
N GLU A 13 33.49 35.57 2.81
CA GLU A 13 33.97 35.55 1.43
C GLU A 13 33.78 34.19 0.75
N LEU A 14 33.25 34.18 -0.47
CA LEU A 14 33.10 32.99 -1.30
C LEU A 14 34.46 32.43 -1.67
N LEU A 15 34.62 31.10 -1.58
CA LEU A 15 35.86 30.40 -1.84
C LEU A 15 36.48 30.78 -3.20
N TYR A 16 35.64 30.88 -4.23
CA TYR A 16 36.08 31.33 -5.54
C TYR A 16 36.71 32.73 -5.51
N GLY A 17 36.06 33.70 -4.86
CA GLY A 17 36.55 35.08 -4.78
C GLY A 17 37.89 35.18 -4.05
N TRP A 18 38.03 34.43 -2.95
CA TRP A 18 39.29 34.35 -2.22
C TRP A 18 40.43 33.76 -3.08
N ILE A 19 40.16 32.69 -3.84
CA ILE A 19 41.16 32.09 -4.75
C ILE A 19 41.56 33.06 -5.86
N VAL A 20 40.62 33.85 -6.41
CA VAL A 20 40.92 34.89 -7.40
C VAL A 20 41.87 35.94 -6.83
N ARG A 21 41.67 36.35 -5.57
CA ARG A 21 42.59 37.29 -4.91
C ARG A 21 43.96 36.70 -4.69
N LEU A 22 44.05 35.44 -4.25
CA LEU A 22 45.32 34.74 -4.10
C LEU A 22 46.06 34.63 -5.43
N PHE A 23 45.35 34.27 -6.51
CA PHE A 23 45.89 34.23 -7.86
C PHE A 23 46.54 35.57 -8.26
N ARG A 24 45.84 36.68 -8.04
CA ARG A 24 46.29 38.02 -8.40
C ARG A 24 47.55 38.43 -7.62
N VAL A 25 47.59 38.24 -6.30
CA VAL A 25 48.77 38.63 -5.50
C VAL A 25 49.99 37.75 -5.72
N ASN A 26 49.79 36.53 -6.22
CA ASN A 26 50.89 35.64 -6.59
C ASN A 26 51.35 35.83 -8.05
N MET A 27 50.75 36.76 -8.80
CA MET A 27 51.19 37.20 -10.13
C MET A 27 51.36 36.06 -11.16
N TYR A 28 50.50 35.04 -11.09
CA TYR A 28 50.50 33.95 -12.08
C TYR A 28 49.95 34.42 -13.44
N ASP A 29 50.49 33.89 -14.55
CA ASP A 29 50.00 34.26 -15.89
C ASP A 29 48.59 33.73 -16.20
N SER A 30 48.12 32.74 -15.44
CA SER A 30 46.82 32.09 -15.67
C SER A 30 46.22 31.60 -14.35
N PHE A 31 44.92 31.81 -14.21
CA PHE A 31 44.15 31.37 -13.05
C PHE A 31 44.17 29.85 -12.90
N GLU A 32 44.14 29.13 -14.02
CA GLU A 32 44.22 27.67 -14.06
C GLU A 32 45.59 27.18 -13.62
N LYS A 33 46.69 27.79 -14.09
CA LYS A 33 48.06 27.46 -13.66
C LYS A 33 48.20 27.64 -12.15
N PHE A 34 47.66 28.73 -11.60
CA PHE A 34 47.66 28.98 -10.16
C PHE A 34 46.88 27.90 -9.39
N CYS A 35 45.66 27.60 -9.83
CA CYS A 35 44.85 26.57 -9.19
C CYS A 35 45.54 25.19 -9.25
N VAL A 36 46.09 24.79 -10.40
CA VAL A 36 46.81 23.51 -10.53
C VAL A 36 48.02 23.41 -9.59
N ALA A 37 48.68 24.55 -9.34
CA ALA A 37 49.83 24.60 -8.45
C ALA A 37 49.45 24.45 -6.97
N TYR A 38 48.43 25.19 -6.50
CA TYR A 38 48.15 25.34 -5.07
C TYR A 38 46.77 24.90 -4.61
N ILE A 39 45.72 25.10 -5.41
CA ILE A 39 44.32 24.83 -5.03
C ILE A 39 43.59 24.15 -6.20
N PRO A 40 43.91 22.88 -6.51
CA PRO A 40 43.45 22.23 -7.73
C PRO A 40 41.93 22.07 -7.77
N TYR A 41 41.33 22.46 -8.90
CA TYR A 41 39.93 22.14 -9.21
C TYR A 41 39.78 20.87 -10.07
N GLU A 42 40.88 20.32 -10.61
CA GLU A 42 40.96 19.01 -11.28
C GLU A 42 42.33 18.35 -11.06
N ASP A 43 42.45 17.07 -11.43
CA ASP A 43 43.69 16.30 -11.29
C ASP A 43 44.82 16.76 -12.22
N ARG A 44 46.06 16.67 -11.72
CA ARG A 44 47.31 16.91 -12.46
C ARG A 44 47.49 16.00 -13.69
N LYS A 45 46.79 14.85 -13.81
CA LYS A 45 46.98 13.86 -14.89
C LYS A 45 46.05 14.01 -16.10
N PHE A 46 45.00 14.84 -16.05
CA PHE A 46 44.21 15.10 -17.25
C PHE A 46 44.97 16.05 -18.18
N LYS A 47 45.62 15.50 -19.22
CA LYS A 47 46.19 16.29 -20.32
C LYS A 47 45.08 17.17 -20.89
N MET A 48 45.17 18.49 -20.65
CA MET A 48 44.19 19.48 -21.11
C MET A 48 44.05 19.41 -22.63
N LYS A 49 42.98 18.76 -23.12
CA LYS A 49 42.60 18.81 -24.54
C LYS A 49 41.58 19.93 -24.82
N LYS A 50 40.89 20.45 -23.80
CA LYS A 50 40.01 21.62 -23.86
C LYS A 50 39.97 22.34 -22.49
N PRO A 51 39.85 23.68 -22.45
CA PRO A 51 39.64 24.40 -21.20
C PRO A 51 38.28 24.00 -20.59
N PHE A 52 38.30 23.42 -19.40
CA PHE A 52 37.09 23.21 -18.60
C PHE A 52 36.79 24.52 -17.84
N PRO A 53 35.52 24.97 -17.77
CA PRO A 53 35.16 26.16 -17.03
C PRO A 53 35.50 26.00 -15.54
N VAL A 54 36.09 27.04 -14.96
CA VAL A 54 36.46 27.09 -13.55
C VAL A 54 35.22 26.97 -12.66
N ARG A 55 35.29 26.11 -11.64
CA ARG A 55 34.22 25.92 -10.65
C ARG A 55 34.13 27.12 -9.71
N LEU A 56 32.92 27.64 -9.48
CA LEU A 56 32.65 28.77 -8.58
C LEU A 56 32.31 28.33 -7.14
N ASP A 57 32.00 27.05 -6.94
CA ASP A 57 31.32 26.54 -5.75
C ASP A 57 32.24 25.80 -4.76
N TYR A 58 33.13 24.92 -5.23
CA TYR A 58 34.04 24.18 -4.36
C TYR A 58 35.37 23.79 -5.01
N ARG A 59 36.27 23.20 -4.21
CA ARG A 59 37.56 22.61 -4.61
C ARG A 59 37.72 21.19 -4.06
N PHE A 60 38.57 20.39 -4.68
CA PHE A 60 38.91 19.04 -4.23
C PHE A 60 40.11 19.09 -3.30
N ASN A 61 40.36 17.99 -2.58
CA ASN A 61 41.55 17.80 -1.76
C ASN A 61 41.77 18.87 -0.67
N LEU A 62 40.70 19.48 -0.17
CA LEU A 62 40.81 20.54 0.84
C LEU A 62 41.48 20.06 2.13
N ASP A 63 41.37 18.76 2.47
CA ASP A 63 41.99 18.19 3.67
C ASP A 63 43.51 18.30 3.62
N HIS A 64 44.10 17.86 2.51
CA HIS A 64 45.53 17.97 2.28
C HIS A 64 45.99 19.42 2.06
N ILE A 65 45.23 20.21 1.29
CA ILE A 65 45.56 21.61 1.01
C ILE A 65 45.62 22.42 2.32
N CYS A 66 44.64 22.25 3.22
CA CYS A 66 44.66 22.94 4.51
C CYS A 66 45.81 22.44 5.39
N ALA A 67 46.08 21.12 5.42
CA ALA A 67 47.18 20.57 6.21
C ALA A 67 48.56 21.07 5.73
N GLU A 68 48.80 21.15 4.41
CA GLU A 68 50.05 21.68 3.86
C GLU A 68 50.27 23.18 4.15
N ASN A 69 49.20 23.91 4.49
CA ASN A 69 49.24 25.35 4.72
C ASN A 69 48.87 25.72 6.18
N GLU A 70 48.84 24.75 7.10
CA GLU A 70 48.38 24.97 8.48
C GLU A 70 49.29 25.92 9.27
N GLU A 71 50.55 26.07 8.87
CA GLU A 71 51.50 27.00 9.47
C GLU A 71 51.21 28.47 9.13
N PHE A 72 50.44 28.74 8.07
CA PHE A 72 50.07 30.10 7.68
C PHE A 72 48.82 30.54 8.42
N GLU A 73 48.96 31.47 9.37
CA GLU A 73 47.83 32.03 10.14
C GLU A 73 46.74 32.65 9.24
N CYS A 74 47.11 33.17 8.07
CA CYS A 74 46.18 33.73 7.11
C CYS A 74 45.45 32.66 6.27
N PHE A 75 45.90 31.41 6.25
CA PHE A 75 45.23 30.34 5.52
C PHE A 75 44.05 29.82 6.35
N PRO A 76 42.82 29.81 5.82
CA PRO A 76 41.65 29.36 6.56
C PRO A 76 41.73 27.85 6.85
N ASP A 77 41.31 27.46 8.04
CA ASP A 77 41.14 26.05 8.35
C ASP A 77 40.00 25.42 7.51
N ILE A 78 40.04 24.10 7.40
CA ILE A 78 39.12 23.34 6.57
C ILE A 78 37.64 23.55 6.94
N ARG A 79 37.33 23.74 8.24
CA ARG A 79 35.96 23.94 8.70
C ARG A 79 35.47 25.29 8.24
N TYR A 80 36.30 26.33 8.39
CA TYR A 80 35.97 27.67 7.91
C TYR A 80 35.78 27.69 6.38
N MET A 81 36.72 27.09 5.63
CA MET A 81 36.61 27.01 4.17
C MET A 81 35.29 26.37 3.73
N ILE A 82 34.90 25.25 4.33
CA ILE A 82 33.71 24.51 3.90
C ILE A 82 32.44 25.20 4.41
N ALA A 83 32.36 25.56 5.69
CA ALA A 83 31.13 26.07 6.29
C ALA A 83 30.85 27.54 5.97
N LYS A 84 31.89 28.36 5.73
CA LYS A 84 31.75 29.80 5.55
C LYS A 84 32.07 30.28 4.13
N MET A 85 32.89 29.55 3.38
CA MET A 85 33.29 29.95 2.03
C MET A 85 32.60 29.11 0.93
N THR A 86 31.75 28.15 1.30
CA THR A 86 30.89 27.40 0.36
C THR A 86 29.44 27.35 0.84
N PRO A 87 28.45 27.17 -0.07
CA PRO A 87 27.06 26.94 0.32
C PRO A 87 26.76 25.55 0.90
N LEU A 88 27.73 24.64 0.97
CA LEU A 88 27.48 23.21 1.15
C LEU A 88 26.79 22.87 2.48
N VAL A 89 27.29 23.42 3.60
CA VAL A 89 26.77 23.09 4.94
C VAL A 89 25.35 23.61 5.12
N THR A 90 25.03 24.80 4.60
CA THR A 90 23.68 25.36 4.60
C THR A 90 22.68 24.47 3.87
N GLN A 91 23.13 23.67 2.90
CA GLN A 91 22.28 22.77 2.13
C GLN A 91 22.10 21.39 2.76
N PHE A 92 22.88 21.02 3.78
CA PHE A 92 22.81 19.70 4.41
C PHE A 92 21.40 19.28 4.87
N PRO A 93 20.56 20.14 5.46
CA PRO A 93 19.19 19.78 5.83
C PRO A 93 18.34 19.23 4.67
N PHE A 94 18.66 19.60 3.43
CA PHE A 94 17.94 19.14 2.23
C PHE A 94 18.53 17.86 1.61
N MET A 95 19.51 17.24 2.27
CA MET A 95 20.20 16.04 1.82
C MET A 95 20.04 14.91 2.84
N THR A 96 19.94 13.66 2.38
CA THR A 96 20.08 12.49 3.27
C THR A 96 21.50 12.43 3.84
N LYS A 97 21.73 11.87 5.03
CA LYS A 97 23.09 11.72 5.62
C LYS A 97 24.13 11.15 4.64
N GLY A 98 23.77 10.14 3.84
CA GLY A 98 24.67 9.59 2.83
C GLY A 98 25.04 10.54 1.68
N LEU A 99 24.16 11.49 1.33
CA LEU A 99 24.47 12.54 0.34
C LEU A 99 25.32 13.65 0.95
N GLN A 100 25.08 14.03 2.21
CA GLN A 100 25.95 14.95 2.96
C GLN A 100 27.38 14.39 3.02
N ALA A 101 27.51 13.13 3.41
CA ALA A 101 28.79 12.41 3.45
C ALA A 101 29.47 12.39 2.09
N LYS A 102 28.76 11.98 1.03
CA LYS A 102 29.30 11.97 -0.33
C LYS A 102 29.87 13.33 -0.74
N ASN A 103 29.07 14.38 -0.57
CA ASN A 103 29.42 15.71 -1.03
C ASN A 103 30.59 16.28 -0.24
N LEU A 104 30.65 16.04 1.08
CA LEU A 104 31.80 16.45 1.88
C LEU A 104 33.07 15.69 1.49
N GLU A 105 33.02 14.37 1.30
CA GLU A 105 34.19 13.59 0.88
C GLU A 105 34.72 14.01 -0.50
N ILE A 106 33.87 14.52 -1.39
CA ILE A 106 34.31 15.11 -2.66
C ILE A 106 35.21 16.33 -2.42
N LEU A 107 34.89 17.18 -1.44
CA LEU A 107 35.71 18.35 -1.09
C LEU A 107 37.00 17.95 -0.37
N LEU A 108 36.91 16.95 0.51
CA LEU A 108 38.03 16.54 1.36
C LEU A 108 39.12 15.77 0.58
N ARG A 109 38.77 15.02 -0.47
CA ARG A 109 39.68 14.07 -1.11
C ARG A 109 40.19 14.51 -2.47
N GLU A 110 41.35 13.99 -2.86
CA GLU A 110 41.83 14.01 -4.23
C GLU A 110 40.92 13.21 -5.16
N ARG A 111 40.74 13.70 -6.39
CA ARG A 111 39.89 13.08 -7.42
C ARG A 111 40.47 11.78 -7.98
N THR A 112 41.79 11.61 -7.93
CA THR A 112 42.60 10.74 -8.82
C THR A 112 43.82 10.21 -8.04
N GLY A 113 43.49 9.48 -6.99
CA GLY A 113 44.43 9.08 -5.95
C GLY A 113 43.68 8.40 -4.80
N SER A 114 42.41 8.75 -4.62
CA SER A 114 41.43 7.81 -4.05
C SER A 114 41.08 6.78 -5.12
N LYS A 115 41.35 5.50 -4.86
CA LYS A 115 40.98 4.37 -5.73
C LYS A 115 39.48 4.26 -6.02
N LEU A 116 38.66 5.12 -5.40
CA LEU A 116 37.20 5.06 -5.45
C LEU A 116 36.54 5.95 -6.52
N GLU A 117 37.25 6.91 -7.13
CA GLU A 117 36.76 7.82 -8.19
C GLU A 117 35.31 8.33 -7.97
N ILE A 118 35.09 9.13 -6.91
CA ILE A 118 33.76 9.69 -6.62
C ILE A 118 33.38 10.70 -7.73
N PRO A 119 32.22 10.55 -8.40
CA PRO A 119 31.77 11.49 -9.43
C PRO A 119 31.59 12.89 -8.87
N THR A 120 32.01 13.88 -9.66
CA THR A 120 31.86 15.31 -9.33
C THR A 120 30.40 15.68 -9.05
N MET A 121 30.20 16.69 -8.22
CA MET A 121 28.88 17.27 -8.01
C MET A 121 28.53 18.16 -9.21
N LYS A 122 27.22 18.36 -9.41
CA LYS A 122 26.74 19.46 -10.25
C LYS A 122 27.18 20.79 -9.61
N SER A 123 27.34 21.83 -10.42
CA SER A 123 27.69 23.15 -9.89
C SER A 123 26.51 23.70 -9.11
N ASP A 124 26.73 24.08 -7.85
CA ASP A 124 25.72 24.75 -7.03
C ASP A 124 25.65 26.25 -7.37
N ILE A 125 26.76 26.80 -7.89
CA ILE A 125 26.88 28.19 -8.33
C ILE A 125 27.20 28.18 -9.84
N ALA A 126 26.31 28.78 -10.63
CA ALA A 126 26.46 28.92 -12.08
C ALA A 126 26.83 30.35 -12.51
N GLU A 127 26.50 31.33 -11.68
CA GLU A 127 26.63 32.76 -11.93
C GLU A 127 26.96 33.49 -10.62
N LEU A 128 27.65 34.63 -10.71
CA LEU A 128 28.02 35.43 -9.54
C LEU A 128 26.96 36.46 -9.22
N HIS A 129 26.64 36.60 -7.93
CA HIS A 129 25.67 37.54 -7.41
C HIS A 129 26.30 38.52 -6.43
N VAL A 130 25.97 39.81 -6.58
CA VAL A 130 26.50 40.87 -5.75
C VAL A 130 25.41 41.86 -5.33
N CYS A 131 25.55 42.43 -4.14
CA CYS A 131 24.74 43.56 -3.72
C CYS A 131 25.53 44.86 -3.97
N PRO A 132 24.97 45.86 -4.68
CA PRO A 132 25.65 47.13 -4.88
C PRO A 132 26.04 47.86 -3.60
N ASP A 133 25.27 47.71 -2.52
CA ASP A 133 25.56 48.34 -1.24
C ASP A 133 26.67 47.61 -0.49
N CYS A 134 26.66 46.27 -0.45
CA CYS A 134 27.81 45.50 0.06
C CYS A 134 29.09 45.87 -0.69
N VAL A 135 29.04 45.99 -2.02
CA VAL A 135 30.21 46.39 -2.83
C VAL A 135 30.76 47.75 -2.37
N ARG A 136 29.91 48.75 -2.09
CA ARG A 136 30.37 50.06 -1.60
C ARG A 136 30.96 49.95 -0.19
N GLU A 137 30.32 49.21 0.70
CA GLU A 137 30.81 49.00 2.06
C GLU A 137 32.15 48.27 2.08
N ASP A 138 32.31 47.26 1.23
CA ASP A 138 33.55 46.49 1.10
C ASP A 138 34.68 47.36 0.57
N ILE A 139 34.41 48.22 -0.43
CA ILE A 139 35.40 49.19 -0.93
C ILE A 139 35.84 50.14 0.17
N VAL A 140 34.92 50.61 1.02
CA VAL A 140 35.27 51.47 2.16
C VAL A 140 36.08 50.73 3.22
N ALA A 141 35.73 49.47 3.51
CA ALA A 141 36.36 48.71 4.58
C ALA A 141 37.70 48.05 4.19
N TYR A 142 37.84 47.66 2.92
CA TYR A 142 38.91 46.79 2.44
C TYR A 142 39.57 47.26 1.13
N GLU A 143 39.25 48.48 0.69
CA GLU A 143 39.74 49.11 -0.54
C GLU A 143 39.33 48.38 -1.83
N ARG A 144 38.52 47.33 -1.72
CA ARG A 144 38.03 46.54 -2.85
C ARG A 144 36.78 45.74 -2.49
N PRO A 145 35.93 45.38 -3.46
CA PRO A 145 34.81 44.48 -3.20
C PRO A 145 35.26 43.01 -3.09
N TYR A 146 34.41 42.19 -2.49
CA TYR A 146 34.54 40.73 -2.56
C TYR A 146 33.19 40.04 -2.72
N LEU A 147 33.24 38.76 -3.05
CA LEU A 147 32.05 37.94 -3.26
C LEU A 147 31.57 37.39 -1.91
N HIS A 148 30.33 37.69 -1.53
CA HIS A 148 29.74 37.19 -0.30
C HIS A 148 29.08 35.82 -0.54
N THR A 149 29.41 34.82 0.28
CA THR A 149 28.84 33.47 0.17
C THR A 149 27.31 33.48 0.31
N VAL A 150 26.77 34.36 1.18
CA VAL A 150 25.33 34.49 1.43
C VAL A 150 24.52 34.88 0.18
N HIS A 151 25.12 35.60 -0.77
CA HIS A 151 24.47 35.97 -2.04
C HIS A 151 24.33 34.78 -3.02
N HIS A 152 24.98 33.65 -2.71
CA HIS A 152 25.02 32.46 -3.56
C HIS A 152 24.33 31.26 -2.90
N LEU A 153 23.60 31.47 -1.80
CA LEU A 153 22.79 30.42 -1.19
C LEU A 153 21.56 30.11 -2.07
N PRO A 154 21.08 28.85 -2.12
CA PRO A 154 19.92 28.49 -2.91
C PRO A 154 18.68 29.33 -2.55
N GLY A 155 17.94 29.77 -3.56
CA GLY A 155 16.73 30.57 -3.38
C GLY A 155 16.95 32.04 -3.00
N VAL A 156 18.17 32.49 -2.71
CA VAL A 156 18.45 33.88 -2.35
C VAL A 156 18.52 34.76 -3.59
N ARG A 157 17.64 35.76 -3.66
CA ARG A 157 17.56 36.78 -4.74
C ARG A 157 17.66 38.21 -4.22
N MET A 158 17.54 38.39 -2.91
CA MET A 158 17.70 39.68 -2.23
C MET A 158 18.93 39.63 -1.33
N CYS A 159 19.61 40.76 -1.18
CA CYS A 159 20.63 40.91 -0.17
C CYS A 159 19.97 40.89 1.21
N PRO A 160 20.33 39.96 2.11
CA PRO A 160 19.70 39.88 3.42
C PRO A 160 20.17 40.99 4.38
N LYS A 161 21.22 41.75 4.02
CA LYS A 161 21.70 42.91 4.78
C LYS A 161 21.00 44.21 4.36
N HIS A 162 20.88 44.45 3.06
CA HIS A 162 20.41 45.73 2.52
C HIS A 162 18.98 45.67 1.96
N HIS A 163 18.36 44.48 1.91
CA HIS A 163 17.03 44.25 1.35
C HIS A 163 16.86 44.80 -0.06
N ARG A 164 17.89 44.60 -0.89
CA ARG A 164 17.91 44.98 -2.30
C ARG A 164 18.08 43.77 -3.21
N VAL A 165 17.48 43.83 -4.39
CA VAL A 165 17.65 42.82 -5.44
C VAL A 165 19.13 42.62 -5.73
N LEU A 166 19.57 41.37 -5.69
CA LEU A 166 20.93 41.02 -6.05
C LEU A 166 21.15 41.21 -7.54
N MET A 167 22.37 41.58 -7.88
CA MET A 167 22.78 41.81 -9.26
C MET A 167 23.59 40.61 -9.73
N ARG A 168 23.24 40.08 -10.90
CA ARG A 168 24.04 39.07 -11.60
C ARG A 168 25.16 39.73 -12.40
N VAL A 169 26.38 39.25 -12.21
CA VAL A 169 27.57 39.69 -12.96
C VAL A 169 27.58 39.07 -14.37
N GLN A 170 27.79 39.90 -15.40
CA GLN A 170 27.80 39.49 -16.82
C GLN A 170 29.19 39.37 -17.44
N VAL A 171 30.25 39.79 -16.75
CA VAL A 171 31.64 39.59 -17.19
C VAL A 171 32.13 38.20 -16.78
N ALA A 172 33.25 37.75 -17.36
CA ALA A 172 33.87 36.51 -16.94
C ALA A 172 34.19 36.59 -15.43
N PRO A 173 33.92 35.53 -14.64
CA PRO A 173 34.14 35.54 -13.19
C PRO A 173 35.53 36.01 -12.74
N GLU A 174 36.61 35.70 -13.48
CA GLU A 174 37.97 36.13 -13.12
C GLU A 174 38.23 37.62 -13.40
N GLN A 175 37.39 38.25 -14.23
CA GLN A 175 37.53 39.64 -14.69
C GLN A 175 36.74 40.62 -13.82
N TRP A 176 35.93 40.13 -12.87
CA TRP A 176 35.25 41.02 -11.94
C TRP A 176 36.24 41.49 -10.86
N ASP A 177 36.78 42.70 -11.04
CA ASP A 177 37.75 43.35 -10.14
C ASP A 177 37.32 44.75 -9.68
N ASP A 178 36.58 45.49 -10.54
CA ASP A 178 36.43 46.94 -10.40
C ASP A 178 35.14 47.41 -9.66
N GLY A 179 34.33 46.48 -9.13
CA GLY A 179 33.10 46.83 -8.41
C GLY A 179 31.96 47.33 -9.31
N LEU A 180 31.38 48.50 -8.99
CA LEU A 180 30.16 49.04 -9.60
C LEU A 180 30.39 49.59 -11.03
N ASN A 181 30.54 48.73 -12.02
CA ASN A 181 30.53 49.16 -13.42
C ASN A 181 29.12 48.99 -14.01
N ASN A 182 28.43 50.11 -14.32
CA ASN A 182 26.99 50.18 -14.64
C ASN A 182 26.54 49.35 -15.86
N GLY A 183 27.45 48.81 -16.67
CA GLY A 183 27.14 47.95 -17.82
C GLY A 183 27.43 46.46 -17.62
N SER A 184 27.97 46.05 -16.46
CA SER A 184 28.49 44.68 -16.22
C SER A 184 27.60 43.81 -15.34
N MET A 185 26.45 44.34 -14.92
CA MET A 185 25.57 43.70 -13.94
C MET A 185 24.10 43.92 -14.32
N ILE A 186 23.29 42.88 -14.16
CA ILE A 186 21.84 42.97 -14.36
C ILE A 186 21.09 42.57 -13.10
N PRO A 187 19.97 43.22 -12.75
CA PRO A 187 19.15 42.79 -11.62
C PRO A 187 18.66 41.36 -11.83
N MET A 188 18.68 40.56 -10.76
CA MET A 188 18.02 39.26 -10.76
C MET A 188 16.50 39.46 -10.87
N GLU A 189 15.85 38.60 -11.65
CA GLU A 189 14.39 38.56 -11.68
C GLU A 189 13.88 38.10 -10.31
N LEU A 190 12.79 38.67 -9.79
CA LEU A 190 12.14 38.16 -8.58
C LEU A 190 11.07 37.13 -8.94
N LYS A 191 10.92 36.10 -8.11
CA LYS A 191 9.92 35.03 -8.28
C LYS A 191 8.70 35.21 -7.39
N ALA A 192 8.80 36.08 -6.39
CA ALA A 192 7.69 36.54 -5.56
C ALA A 192 7.83 38.06 -5.31
N ASP A 193 6.92 38.62 -4.51
CA ASP A 193 7.05 40.01 -4.07
C ASP A 193 8.30 40.21 -3.20
N GLU A 194 8.78 41.46 -3.15
CA GLU A 194 10.03 41.81 -2.45
C GLU A 194 10.01 41.43 -0.96
N LYS A 195 8.85 41.51 -0.30
CA LYS A 195 8.73 41.17 1.13
C LYS A 195 8.97 39.68 1.32
N LEU A 196 8.41 38.84 0.46
CA LEU A 196 8.60 37.40 0.55
C LEU A 196 10.03 36.97 0.19
N GLU A 197 10.61 37.57 -0.85
CA GLU A 197 12.00 37.32 -1.26
C GLU A 197 13.00 37.74 -0.16
N ASN A 198 12.75 38.86 0.53
CA ASN A 198 13.52 39.27 1.70
C ASN A 198 13.39 38.26 2.85
N LYS A 199 12.17 37.79 3.16
CA LYS A 199 11.96 36.76 4.19
C LYS A 199 12.78 35.50 3.93
N ILE A 200 12.82 35.03 2.69
CA ILE A 200 13.64 33.87 2.30
C ILE A 200 15.13 34.16 2.47
N SER A 201 15.57 35.34 2.06
CA SER A 201 16.97 35.74 2.12
C SER A 201 17.47 35.83 3.56
N GLU A 202 16.70 36.44 4.46
CA GLU A 202 16.99 36.48 5.91
C GLU A 202 17.02 35.07 6.53
N PHE A 203 16.03 34.23 6.19
CA PHE A 203 15.95 32.86 6.69
C PHE A 203 17.19 32.05 6.29
N MET A 204 17.60 32.14 5.02
CA MET A 204 18.78 31.44 4.50
C MET A 204 20.09 31.99 5.06
N GLN A 205 20.19 33.31 5.28
CA GLN A 205 21.33 33.90 5.99
C GLN A 205 21.46 33.31 7.39
N LYS A 206 20.35 33.25 8.15
CA LYS A 206 20.37 32.69 9.51
C LYS A 206 20.72 31.20 9.54
N LEU A 207 20.25 30.43 8.56
CA LEU A 207 20.64 29.03 8.40
C LEU A 207 22.14 28.87 8.06
N TYR A 208 22.74 29.82 7.34
CA TYR A 208 24.19 29.85 7.07
C TYR A 208 25.01 30.30 8.29
N GLU A 209 24.52 31.27 9.04
CA GLU A 209 25.16 31.77 10.27
C GLU A 209 25.17 30.68 11.35
N CYS A 210 24.02 30.03 11.55
CA CYS A 210 23.77 28.95 12.49
C CYS A 210 23.33 27.68 11.74
N PRO A 211 24.27 26.86 11.25
CA PRO A 211 23.92 25.62 10.57
C PRO A 211 23.29 24.60 11.54
N LEU A 212 22.31 23.86 11.05
CA LEU A 212 21.64 22.81 11.82
C LEU A 212 22.22 21.43 11.54
N THR A 213 22.34 20.66 12.61
CA THR A 213 22.63 19.23 12.61
C THR A 213 21.36 18.46 12.21
N LEU A 214 21.00 18.50 10.92
CA LEU A 214 19.75 17.96 10.40
C LEU A 214 19.97 17.33 9.02
N ASP A 215 19.27 16.22 8.75
CA ASP A 215 19.21 15.60 7.42
C ASP A 215 17.80 15.68 6.83
N LEU A 216 17.63 15.25 5.58
CA LEU A 216 16.34 15.32 4.89
C LEU A 216 15.23 14.54 5.61
N ILE A 217 15.56 13.45 6.31
CA ILE A 217 14.57 12.67 7.06
C ILE A 217 14.09 13.47 8.27
N GLY A 218 15.04 14.03 9.05
CA GLY A 218 14.73 14.92 10.16
C GLY A 218 13.96 16.17 9.71
N LEU A 219 14.38 16.81 8.63
CA LEU A 219 13.71 17.99 8.07
C LEU A 219 12.25 17.69 7.71
N ARG A 220 11.98 16.53 7.10
CA ARG A 220 10.60 16.12 6.79
C ARG A 220 9.77 15.87 8.02
N ALA A 221 10.33 15.24 9.05
CA ALA A 221 9.62 15.03 10.30
C ALA A 221 9.23 16.37 10.94
N VAL A 222 10.15 17.34 10.96
CA VAL A 222 9.91 18.71 11.44
C VAL A 222 8.79 19.39 10.64
N ILE A 223 8.82 19.30 9.32
CA ILE A 223 7.80 19.86 8.43
C ILE A 223 6.43 19.20 8.65
N LEU A 224 6.36 17.87 8.70
CA LEU A 224 5.10 17.13 8.86
C LEU A 224 4.46 17.38 10.24
N GLU A 225 5.28 17.48 11.28
CA GLU A 225 4.81 17.86 12.61
C GLU A 225 4.25 19.29 12.60
N ARG A 226 4.97 20.25 12.01
CA ARG A 226 4.49 21.63 11.89
C ARG A 226 3.21 21.73 11.06
N MET A 227 3.12 20.98 9.97
CA MET A 227 1.89 20.85 9.19
C MET A 227 0.72 20.39 10.04
N SER A 228 0.90 19.33 10.85
CA SER A 228 -0.15 18.83 11.74
C SER A 228 -0.60 19.86 12.76
N GLN A 229 0.33 20.63 13.33
CA GLN A 229 0.04 21.71 14.29
C GLN A 229 -0.78 22.84 13.66
N LEU A 230 -0.55 23.13 12.38
CA LEU A 230 -1.27 24.16 11.62
C LEU A 230 -2.56 23.64 10.94
N GLY A 231 -2.94 22.38 11.19
CA GLY A 231 -4.16 21.79 10.62
C GLY A 231 -4.04 21.29 9.18
N TYR A 232 -2.82 21.18 8.66
CA TYR A 232 -2.56 20.57 7.34
C TYR A 232 -2.45 19.04 7.45
N PRO A 233 -2.93 18.27 6.44
CA PRO A 233 -2.80 16.82 6.41
C PRO A 233 -1.33 16.37 6.45
N ALA A 234 -0.98 15.54 7.44
CA ALA A 234 0.34 14.91 7.50
C ALA A 234 0.49 13.69 6.57
N LYS A 235 -0.54 13.38 5.76
CA LYS A 235 -0.55 12.29 4.76
C LYS A 235 -1.17 12.78 3.47
N LYS A 236 -0.72 12.22 2.35
CA LYS A 236 -1.25 12.51 1.02
C LYS A 236 -2.78 12.26 0.97
N PRO A 237 -3.59 13.15 0.36
CA PRO A 237 -3.20 14.36 -0.37
C PRO A 237 -3.04 15.62 0.51
N TYR A 238 -2.02 16.44 0.22
CA TYR A 238 -1.67 17.68 0.94
C TYR A 238 -2.42 18.93 0.40
N GLU A 239 -3.67 18.77 -0.05
CA GLU A 239 -4.30 19.72 -1.00
C GLU A 239 -4.52 21.13 -0.45
N ASN A 240 -4.99 21.28 0.80
CA ASN A 240 -5.18 22.61 1.42
C ASN A 240 -3.86 23.37 1.62
N LEU A 241 -2.75 22.67 1.89
CA LEU A 241 -1.43 23.30 1.97
C LEU A 241 -1.01 23.92 0.64
N THR A 242 -1.25 23.21 -0.47
CA THR A 242 -0.84 23.67 -1.80
C THR A 242 -1.64 24.87 -2.27
N SER A 243 -2.94 24.95 -1.95
CA SER A 243 -3.76 26.13 -2.24
C SER A 243 -3.31 27.33 -1.42
N ASP A 244 -3.00 27.13 -0.14
CA ASP A 244 -2.64 28.21 0.77
C ASP A 244 -1.26 28.80 0.44
N LEU A 245 -0.29 27.95 0.06
CA LEU A 245 1.00 28.40 -0.47
C LEU A 245 0.82 29.35 -1.66
N CYS A 246 -0.02 28.97 -2.63
CA CYS A 246 -0.30 29.80 -3.80
C CYS A 246 -1.01 31.11 -3.41
N ALA A 247 -2.03 31.03 -2.54
CA ALA A 247 -2.75 32.21 -2.06
C ALA A 247 -1.85 33.18 -1.29
N ALA A 248 -0.84 32.66 -0.58
CA ALA A 248 0.15 33.45 0.16
C ALA A 248 1.32 33.96 -0.70
N GLY A 249 1.28 33.79 -2.03
CA GLY A 249 2.30 34.30 -2.95
C GLY A 249 3.52 33.40 -3.15
N TYR A 250 3.59 32.22 -2.51
CA TYR A 250 4.73 31.31 -2.62
C TYR A 250 4.75 30.51 -3.93
N GLY A 251 3.67 30.52 -4.70
CA GLY A 251 3.52 29.69 -5.91
C GLY A 251 4.63 29.91 -6.95
N GLY A 252 5.03 31.16 -7.18
CA GLY A 252 6.06 31.52 -8.17
C GLY A 252 7.49 31.08 -7.79
N LEU A 253 7.72 30.73 -6.53
CA LEU A 253 9.04 30.27 -6.04
C LEU A 253 9.36 28.84 -6.49
N PHE A 254 8.33 28.03 -6.77
CA PHE A 254 8.50 26.66 -7.23
C PHE A 254 8.84 26.62 -8.73
N ILE A 255 9.76 25.74 -9.11
CA ILE A 255 10.19 25.57 -10.53
C ILE A 255 9.18 24.80 -11.41
N GLY A 256 7.94 24.61 -10.93
CA GLY A 256 6.90 23.83 -11.58
C GLY A 256 5.65 23.75 -10.70
N GLU A 257 4.74 22.85 -11.06
CA GLU A 257 3.45 22.71 -10.37
C GLU A 257 3.64 22.40 -8.87
N VAL A 258 3.10 23.28 -8.01
CA VAL A 258 3.36 23.32 -6.56
C VAL A 258 3.04 21.97 -5.90
N ARG A 259 1.91 21.37 -6.21
CA ARG A 259 1.50 20.08 -5.62
C ARG A 259 2.48 18.97 -5.97
N GLU A 260 2.91 18.87 -7.22
CA GLU A 260 3.94 17.91 -7.62
C GLU A 260 5.27 18.16 -6.90
N ARG A 261 5.71 19.42 -6.81
CA ARG A 261 6.98 19.77 -6.16
C ARG A 261 6.96 19.43 -4.67
N VAL A 262 5.90 19.79 -3.94
CA VAL A 262 5.70 19.43 -2.52
C VAL A 262 5.69 17.90 -2.34
N ASN A 263 4.97 17.17 -3.20
CA ASN A 263 4.95 15.71 -3.15
C ASN A 263 6.34 15.10 -3.37
N LYS A 264 7.09 15.59 -4.36
CA LYS A 264 8.48 15.14 -4.63
C LYS A 264 9.38 15.44 -3.42
N PHE A 265 9.27 16.65 -2.85
CA PHE A 265 10.04 17.06 -1.68
C PHE A 265 9.75 16.25 -0.42
N LEU A 266 8.51 15.79 -0.20
CA LEU A 266 8.15 14.99 0.98
C LEU A 266 8.35 13.47 0.80
N SER A 267 8.64 12.97 -0.41
CA SER A 267 8.71 11.52 -0.68
C SER A 267 10.05 11.00 -1.23
N LEU A 268 10.81 11.79 -2.00
CA LEU A 268 12.00 11.29 -2.72
C LEU A 268 13.29 11.33 -1.90
N LYS A 269 14.21 10.38 -2.04
CA LYS A 269 15.52 10.45 -1.35
C LYS A 269 16.44 11.58 -1.84
N ARG A 270 16.12 12.21 -2.97
CA ARG A 270 16.86 13.34 -3.54
C ARG A 270 15.86 14.42 -3.94
N VAL A 271 16.07 15.62 -3.41
CA VAL A 271 15.17 16.77 -3.57
C VAL A 271 15.95 18.00 -4.02
N LEU A 272 15.25 19.05 -4.44
CA LEU A 272 15.84 20.35 -4.67
C LEU A 272 15.63 21.22 -3.42
N PRO A 273 16.67 21.91 -2.90
CA PRO A 273 16.51 22.88 -1.81
C PRO A 273 15.42 23.92 -2.11
N GLU A 274 15.30 24.34 -3.38
CA GLU A 274 14.32 25.32 -3.85
C GLU A 274 12.86 24.87 -3.70
N ASP A 275 12.58 23.58 -3.51
CA ASP A 275 11.23 23.12 -3.16
C ASP A 275 10.97 23.18 -1.65
N GLY A 276 12.02 23.03 -0.84
CA GLY A 276 11.94 23.00 0.61
C GLY A 276 11.97 24.39 1.24
N ILE A 277 12.74 25.31 0.67
CA ILE A 277 12.90 26.67 1.20
C ILE A 277 11.57 27.45 1.26
N PRO A 278 10.74 27.49 0.19
CA PRO A 278 9.43 28.13 0.26
C PRO A 278 8.52 27.47 1.29
N LEU A 279 8.60 26.14 1.41
CA LEU A 279 7.81 25.37 2.37
C LEU A 279 8.18 25.72 3.81
N LEU A 280 9.47 25.85 4.11
CA LEU A 280 9.96 26.27 5.42
C LEU A 280 9.57 27.71 5.72
N ALA A 281 9.81 28.63 4.79
CA ALA A 281 9.45 30.03 4.95
C ALA A 281 7.93 30.24 5.11
N PHE A 282 7.09 29.34 4.56
CA PHE A 282 5.64 29.38 4.76
C PHE A 282 5.21 28.82 6.12
N LEU A 283 5.72 27.63 6.49
CA LEU A 283 5.27 26.90 7.69
C LEU A 283 5.83 27.44 9.00
N PHE A 284 6.96 28.14 8.95
CA PHE A 284 7.64 28.69 10.11
C PHE A 284 7.62 30.22 10.06
N ARG A 285 7.51 30.84 11.23
CA ARG A 285 7.48 32.30 11.33
C ARG A 285 8.79 32.90 10.84
N ASP A 286 9.89 32.36 11.35
CA ASP A 286 11.27 32.78 11.11
C ASP A 286 12.23 31.59 11.30
N TYR A 287 13.54 31.82 11.17
CA TYR A 287 14.55 30.79 11.35
C TYR A 287 14.62 30.25 12.79
N GLU A 288 14.41 31.08 13.82
CA GLU A 288 14.49 30.62 15.21
C GLU A 288 13.34 29.68 15.55
N ASP A 289 12.13 29.98 15.08
CA ASP A 289 10.96 29.08 15.17
C ASP A 289 11.22 27.73 14.49
N PHE A 290 11.87 27.75 13.32
CA PHE A 290 12.30 26.52 12.65
C PHE A 290 13.39 25.78 13.44
N ARG A 291 14.40 26.48 13.94
CA ARG A 291 15.51 25.92 14.71
C ARG A 291 15.02 25.25 16.00
N GLU A 292 14.11 25.87 16.74
CA GLU A 292 13.49 25.28 17.93
C GLU A 292 12.75 23.98 17.62
N ALA A 293 12.07 23.90 16.48
CA ALA A 293 11.43 22.68 16.03
C ALA A 293 12.44 21.62 15.58
N ALA A 294 13.50 22.03 14.89
CA ALA A 294 14.53 21.14 14.35
C ALA A 294 15.38 20.47 15.44
N ILE A 295 15.76 21.21 16.49
CA ILE A 295 16.58 20.68 17.59
C ILE A 295 15.89 19.52 18.32
N LYS A 296 14.55 19.49 18.36
CA LYS A 296 13.77 18.41 18.99
C LYS A 296 13.86 17.07 18.24
N VAL A 297 14.23 17.10 16.96
CA VAL A 297 14.26 15.93 16.06
C VAL A 297 15.70 15.52 15.71
N ALA A 298 16.68 16.40 15.94
CA ALA A 298 18.09 16.11 15.68
C ALA A 298 18.59 14.95 16.55
N VAL A 299 19.09 13.89 15.91
CA VAL A 299 19.58 12.67 16.58
C VAL A 299 21.09 12.79 16.83
N GLU A 300 21.52 12.64 18.09
CA GLU A 300 22.92 12.70 18.53
C GLU A 300 23.72 11.39 18.27
N ASP A 301 23.63 10.79 17.09
CA ASP A 301 24.32 9.51 16.80
C ASP A 301 25.87 9.62 16.81
N VAL A 302 26.43 10.84 16.76
CA VAL A 302 27.85 11.12 16.54
C VAL A 302 28.71 10.92 17.81
N LYS A 303 28.13 11.04 19.01
CA LYS A 303 28.88 10.90 20.29
C LYS A 303 29.43 9.48 20.54
N LYS A 304 29.06 8.49 19.71
CA LYS A 304 29.47 7.07 19.85
C LYS A 304 30.57 6.63 18.88
N ILE A 305 31.15 7.52 18.07
CA ILE A 305 32.19 7.16 17.11
C ILE A 305 33.37 6.37 17.74
N PRO A 306 33.93 6.77 18.89
CA PRO A 306 35.04 6.04 19.50
C PRO A 306 34.68 4.58 19.86
N GLU A 307 33.42 4.31 20.19
CA GLU A 307 32.93 2.98 20.54
C GLU A 307 32.85 2.07 19.29
N PHE A 308 32.34 2.60 18.19
CA PHE A 308 32.13 1.84 16.95
C PHE A 308 33.39 1.71 16.09
N PHE A 309 34.32 2.67 16.19
CA PHE A 309 35.51 2.72 15.34
C PHE A 309 36.80 2.92 16.16
N PRO A 310 37.18 1.95 17.02
CA PRO A 310 38.33 2.07 17.93
C PRO A 310 39.68 2.19 17.19
N GLN A 311 39.73 1.85 15.91
CA GLN A 311 40.91 2.03 15.05
C GLN A 311 41.24 3.52 14.77
N PHE A 312 40.36 4.44 15.12
CA PHE A 312 40.55 5.87 15.01
C PHE A 312 40.62 6.54 16.39
N ILE A 313 41.40 7.62 16.48
CA ILE A 313 41.39 8.56 17.60
C ILE A 313 40.60 9.78 17.13
N VAL A 314 39.56 10.16 17.86
CA VAL A 314 38.73 11.33 17.55
C VAL A 314 39.37 12.56 18.19
N HIS A 315 39.78 13.52 17.37
CA HIS A 315 40.32 14.80 17.85
C HIS A 315 39.24 15.87 18.01
N SER A 316 38.19 15.83 17.19
CA SER A 316 37.01 16.71 17.30
C SER A 316 35.86 16.22 16.41
N ASP A 317 34.61 16.50 16.79
CA ASP A 317 33.39 16.00 16.13
C ASP A 317 32.24 17.02 16.07
N ASP A 318 32.19 17.85 15.02
CA ASP A 318 31.14 18.88 14.87
C ASP A 318 29.91 18.36 14.10
N TYR A 319 29.57 17.08 14.28
CA TYR A 319 28.50 16.33 13.59
C TYR A 319 28.64 16.19 12.06
N TRP A 320 28.86 17.29 11.34
CA TRP A 320 28.97 17.31 9.88
C TRP A 320 30.41 17.10 9.40
N ILE A 321 31.42 17.33 10.25
CA ILE A 321 32.82 17.04 10.01
C ILE A 321 33.50 16.62 11.30
N ALA A 322 34.40 15.64 11.23
CA ALA A 322 35.20 15.22 12.36
C ALA A 322 36.67 15.11 11.96
N LYS A 323 37.58 15.49 12.86
CA LYS A 323 39.02 15.30 12.72
C LYS A 323 39.41 14.00 13.42
N MET A 324 40.04 13.10 12.67
CA MET A 324 40.39 11.75 13.11
C MET A 324 41.88 11.48 12.92
N GLU A 325 42.41 10.56 13.69
CA GLU A 325 43.74 9.99 13.48
C GLU A 325 43.68 8.47 13.37
N CYS A 326 44.34 7.90 12.35
CA CYS A 326 44.38 6.46 12.15
C CYS A 326 45.45 5.80 13.01
N ARG A 327 45.06 4.94 13.96
CA ARG A 327 46.02 4.20 14.80
C ARG A 327 46.98 3.30 14.03
N LYS A 328 46.60 2.88 12.81
CA LYS A 328 47.42 2.00 11.95
C LYS A 328 48.58 2.74 11.28
N CYS A 329 48.37 3.96 10.81
CA CYS A 329 49.35 4.68 9.99
C CYS A 329 49.71 6.08 10.50
N GLY A 330 49.10 6.52 11.61
CA GLY A 330 49.29 7.84 12.22
C GLY A 330 48.67 9.00 11.43
N GLU A 331 47.97 8.74 10.32
CA GLU A 331 47.44 9.82 9.49
C GLU A 331 46.33 10.56 10.21
N GLN A 332 46.45 11.88 10.31
CA GLN A 332 45.37 12.77 10.69
C GLN A 332 44.60 13.23 9.45
N PHE A 333 43.27 13.15 9.50
CA PHE A 333 42.41 13.49 8.36
C PHE A 333 41.04 13.94 8.86
N HIS A 334 40.35 14.75 8.05
CA HIS A 334 38.95 15.07 8.28
C HIS A 334 38.05 14.10 7.54
N ILE A 335 36.86 13.83 8.06
CA ILE A 335 35.86 12.95 7.42
C ILE A 335 34.45 13.38 7.84
N HIS A 336 33.44 13.15 6.98
CA HIS A 336 32.06 13.18 7.46
C HIS A 336 31.82 12.00 8.41
N PRO A 337 31.34 12.20 9.66
CA PRO A 337 31.05 11.11 10.60
C PRO A 337 30.27 9.94 10.01
N TYR A 338 29.18 10.23 9.30
CA TYR A 338 28.36 9.19 8.64
C TYR A 338 29.10 8.39 7.56
N ALA A 339 30.18 8.92 6.97
CA ALA A 339 30.96 8.18 5.98
C ALA A 339 31.66 6.95 6.60
N LEU A 340 32.05 7.01 7.89
CA LEU A 340 32.57 5.85 8.63
C LEU A 340 31.53 4.72 8.70
N PHE A 341 30.27 5.08 8.98
CA PHE A 341 29.14 4.16 8.99
C PHE A 341 28.78 3.62 7.59
N LEU A 342 29.27 4.25 6.53
CA LEU A 342 29.20 3.72 5.15
C LEU A 342 30.44 2.91 4.76
N GLY A 343 31.38 2.68 5.69
CA GLY A 343 32.57 1.88 5.48
C GLY A 343 33.73 2.63 4.83
N LEU A 344 33.77 3.96 4.88
CA LEU A 344 34.98 4.71 4.55
C LEU A 344 36.00 4.61 5.67
N GLY A 345 37.27 4.55 5.30
CA GLY A 345 38.38 4.36 6.22
C GLY A 345 39.37 5.52 6.18
N CYS A 346 40.59 5.27 6.64
CA CYS A 346 41.67 6.25 6.55
C CYS A 346 42.04 6.48 5.07
N PRO A 347 42.07 7.72 4.58
CA PRO A 347 42.36 8.03 3.17
C PRO A 347 43.75 7.53 2.73
N LYS A 348 44.75 7.57 3.61
CA LYS A 348 46.11 7.08 3.31
C LYS A 348 46.19 5.55 3.25
N CYS A 349 45.48 4.85 4.12
CA CYS A 349 45.41 3.40 4.09
C CYS A 349 44.62 2.93 2.86
N ASP A 350 43.45 3.53 2.63
CA ASP A 350 42.56 3.19 1.51
C ASP A 350 43.22 3.50 0.15
N ARG A 351 44.06 4.53 0.05
CA ARG A 351 44.87 4.80 -1.15
C ARG A 351 45.77 3.61 -1.54
N ARG A 352 46.22 2.82 -0.57
CA ARG A 352 47.11 1.66 -0.80
C ARG A 352 46.34 0.34 -0.93
N ALA A 353 45.20 0.20 -0.25
CA ALA A 353 44.37 -1.00 -0.26
C ALA A 353 43.73 -1.28 -1.63
N ASP A 354 43.33 -2.51 -1.91
CA ASP A 354 42.69 -2.85 -3.19
C ASP A 354 41.30 -2.19 -3.32
N PRO A 355 40.90 -1.65 -4.49
CA PRO A 355 39.58 -1.01 -4.64
C PRO A 355 38.42 -1.95 -4.32
N ASP A 356 38.55 -3.24 -4.64
CA ASP A 356 37.51 -4.24 -4.39
C ASP A 356 37.39 -4.52 -2.89
N GLU A 357 38.50 -4.60 -2.16
CA GLU A 357 38.49 -4.73 -0.69
C GLU A 357 37.79 -3.55 -0.01
N ILE A 358 38.07 -2.33 -0.48
CA ILE A 358 37.44 -1.13 0.07
C ILE A 358 35.95 -1.13 -0.23
N PHE A 359 35.57 -1.43 -1.48
CA PHE A 359 34.15 -1.44 -1.85
C PHE A 359 33.40 -2.58 -1.15
N GLN A 360 34.00 -3.75 -1.00
CA GLN A 360 33.47 -4.88 -0.23
C GLN A 360 33.28 -4.52 1.25
N ARG A 361 34.22 -3.78 1.86
CA ARG A 361 34.04 -3.23 3.21
C ARG A 361 32.81 -2.32 3.30
N GLN A 362 32.54 -1.51 2.28
CA GLN A 362 31.34 -0.65 2.24
C GLN A 362 30.05 -1.45 2.03
N LEU A 363 30.12 -2.52 1.23
CA LEU A 363 29.02 -3.47 1.07
C LEU A 363 28.67 -4.17 2.39
N HIS A 364 29.65 -4.50 3.24
CA HIS A 364 29.40 -5.03 4.58
C HIS A 364 28.69 -4.03 5.51
N MET A 365 28.83 -2.72 5.25
CA MET A 365 28.12 -1.69 6.01
C MET A 365 26.71 -1.41 5.45
N LEU A 366 26.38 -1.96 4.27
CA LEU A 366 25.09 -1.77 3.65
C LEU A 366 24.06 -2.75 4.21
N GLY A 367 23.07 -2.22 4.91
CA GLY A 367 21.86 -2.97 5.27
C GLY A 367 22.12 -4.12 6.25
N ASP A 368 21.93 -5.38 5.85
CA ASP A 368 22.27 -6.57 6.66
C ASP A 368 23.75 -7.00 6.53
N GLY A 369 24.53 -6.30 5.69
CA GLY A 369 25.95 -6.52 5.49
C GLY A 369 26.31 -7.76 4.67
N ALA A 370 25.33 -8.53 4.20
CA ALA A 370 25.54 -9.79 3.51
C ALA A 370 25.63 -9.62 1.99
N TYR A 371 26.51 -8.73 1.53
CA TYR A 371 26.69 -8.41 0.12
C TYR A 371 28.06 -8.79 -0.36
N THR A 372 28.15 -9.42 -1.53
CA THR A 372 29.42 -9.79 -2.17
C THR A 372 29.56 -9.09 -3.50
N LEU A 373 30.73 -8.51 -3.73
CA LEU A 373 31.16 -7.98 -5.01
C LEU A 373 31.44 -9.13 -5.99
N GLU A 374 30.76 -9.15 -7.14
CA GLU A 374 30.93 -10.21 -8.14
C GLU A 374 31.86 -9.83 -9.30
N GLU A 375 32.19 -8.54 -9.41
CA GLU A 375 33.04 -8.02 -10.48
C GLU A 375 33.95 -6.91 -9.95
N HIS A 376 35.04 -6.64 -10.66
CA HIS A 376 35.98 -5.59 -10.28
C HIS A 376 35.30 -4.23 -10.18
N PHE A 377 35.56 -3.50 -9.11
CA PHE A 377 34.97 -2.20 -8.84
C PHE A 377 35.62 -1.11 -9.71
N LEU A 378 34.89 -0.69 -10.74
CA LEU A 378 35.32 0.33 -11.71
C LEU A 378 35.13 1.78 -11.24
N GLY A 379 34.93 2.02 -9.95
CA GLY A 379 34.68 3.33 -9.37
C GLY A 379 33.19 3.72 -9.25
N TYR A 380 32.91 4.76 -8.46
CA TYR A 380 31.55 5.15 -8.08
C TYR A 380 30.67 5.67 -9.23
N GLY A 381 31.29 6.10 -10.33
CA GLY A 381 30.61 6.58 -11.53
C GLY A 381 30.00 5.48 -12.38
N LYS A 382 30.43 4.24 -12.19
CA LYS A 382 30.01 3.07 -12.97
C LYS A 382 28.96 2.24 -12.24
N ASN A 383 28.41 1.28 -12.95
CA ASN A 383 27.63 0.23 -12.32
C ASN A 383 28.56 -0.85 -11.77
N VAL A 384 28.03 -1.62 -10.83
CA VAL A 384 28.67 -2.77 -10.22
C VAL A 384 27.69 -3.93 -10.09
N LYS A 385 28.18 -5.14 -10.35
CA LYS A 385 27.49 -6.41 -10.11
C LYS A 385 27.78 -6.89 -8.69
N ILE A 386 26.71 -7.03 -7.92
CA ILE A 386 26.76 -7.53 -6.55
C ILE A 386 25.77 -8.67 -6.37
N ARG A 387 26.08 -9.57 -5.45
CA ARG A 387 25.17 -10.57 -4.93
C ARG A 387 24.77 -10.18 -3.52
N HIS A 388 23.49 -10.27 -3.21
CA HIS A 388 23.03 -10.23 -1.83
C HIS A 388 22.86 -11.67 -1.33
N GLU A 389 23.76 -12.11 -0.45
CA GLU A 389 23.88 -13.51 -0.01
C GLU A 389 22.61 -13.98 0.73
N THR A 390 21.96 -13.11 1.52
CA THR A 390 20.76 -13.47 2.29
C THR A 390 19.58 -13.89 1.39
N CYS A 391 19.43 -13.28 0.21
CA CYS A 391 18.35 -13.63 -0.74
C CYS A 391 18.80 -14.36 -2.01
N GLY A 392 20.11 -14.38 -2.26
CA GLY A 392 20.72 -14.87 -3.50
C GLY A 392 20.48 -14.00 -4.73
N ALA A 393 19.96 -12.77 -4.57
CA ALA A 393 19.67 -11.89 -5.72
C ALA A 393 20.95 -11.25 -6.27
N GLU A 394 21.14 -11.39 -7.58
CA GLU A 394 22.17 -10.70 -8.34
C GLU A 394 21.64 -9.36 -8.84
N ARG A 395 22.42 -8.30 -8.68
CA ARG A 395 22.00 -6.94 -8.98
C ARG A 395 23.11 -6.20 -9.71
N ASN A 396 22.76 -5.57 -10.82
CA ASN A 396 23.61 -4.60 -11.52
C ASN A 396 23.09 -3.20 -11.19
N VAL A 397 23.86 -2.42 -10.41
CA VAL A 397 23.43 -1.15 -9.83
C VAL A 397 24.54 -0.10 -9.88
N LYS A 398 24.18 1.18 -9.99
CA LYS A 398 25.14 2.28 -9.91
C LYS A 398 25.80 2.33 -8.53
N SER A 399 27.12 2.19 -8.46
CA SER A 399 27.86 2.05 -7.20
C SER A 399 27.69 3.25 -6.27
N SER A 400 27.69 4.47 -6.83
CA SER A 400 27.42 5.68 -6.04
C SER A 400 26.02 5.71 -5.45
N THR A 401 25.00 5.26 -6.17
CA THR A 401 23.63 5.18 -5.63
C THR A 401 23.50 4.06 -4.61
N LEU A 402 24.23 2.96 -4.80
CA LEU A 402 24.24 1.83 -3.87
C LEU A 402 24.71 2.24 -2.48
N ILE A 403 25.89 2.85 -2.39
CA ILE A 403 26.51 3.24 -1.11
C ILE A 403 25.90 4.55 -0.57
N TRP A 404 25.99 5.65 -1.32
CA TRP A 404 25.63 6.99 -0.80
C TRP A 404 24.13 7.25 -0.67
N MET A 405 23.27 6.45 -1.31
CA MET A 405 21.82 6.50 -1.09
C MET A 405 21.29 5.26 -0.36
N GLU A 406 22.20 4.39 0.10
CA GLU A 406 21.93 3.14 0.80
C GLU A 406 20.84 2.34 0.09
N LYS A 407 21.05 2.04 -1.20
CA LYS A 407 20.08 1.32 -2.02
C LYS A 407 20.15 -0.17 -1.71
N LYS A 408 19.68 -0.53 -0.52
CA LYS A 408 19.53 -1.90 -0.02
C LYS A 408 18.74 -2.78 -0.98
N CYS A 409 18.88 -4.08 -0.81
CA CYS A 409 18.16 -5.07 -1.58
C CYS A 409 16.68 -4.89 -1.23
N ALA A 410 15.80 -5.11 -2.20
CA ALA A 410 14.37 -5.06 -1.93
C ALA A 410 13.97 -6.05 -0.82
N CYS A 411 14.76 -7.11 -0.67
CA CYS A 411 14.62 -8.08 0.37
C CYS A 411 15.05 -7.52 1.76
N GLU A 412 15.95 -6.55 1.90
CA GLU A 412 16.32 -5.98 3.23
C GLU A 412 15.46 -4.82 3.69
N GLN A 413 14.49 -4.45 2.86
CA GLN A 413 13.23 -3.93 3.41
C GLN A 413 12.49 -5.03 4.23
N CYS A 414 13.12 -6.21 4.38
CA CYS A 414 12.83 -7.38 5.19
C CYS A 414 14.10 -7.86 5.97
N LEU A 415 14.29 -7.33 7.18
CA LEU A 415 14.93 -7.80 8.45
C LEU A 415 16.09 -8.84 8.53
N THR A 416 16.99 -8.64 9.52
CA THR A 416 18.14 -9.51 9.90
C THR A 416 17.74 -10.72 10.77
N ASN A 417 18.56 -11.78 10.82
CA ASN A 417 18.27 -12.99 11.60
C ASN A 417 18.06 -12.72 13.11
N GLU A 418 18.82 -11.80 13.70
CA GLU A 418 18.68 -11.42 15.11
C GLU A 418 17.35 -10.69 15.34
N LYS A 419 16.97 -9.80 14.41
CA LYS A 419 15.65 -9.14 14.44
C LYS A 419 14.51 -10.12 14.13
N ILE A 420 14.76 -11.14 13.31
CA ILE A 420 13.81 -12.21 13.04
C ILE A 420 13.65 -13.08 14.29
N GLN A 421 14.73 -13.41 14.98
CA GLN A 421 14.73 -14.14 16.25
C GLN A 421 13.99 -13.36 17.33
N GLU A 422 14.28 -12.06 17.47
CA GLU A 422 13.56 -11.19 18.40
C GLU A 422 12.06 -11.16 18.11
N ARG A 423 11.66 -11.10 16.84
CA ARG A 423 10.24 -11.17 16.42
C ARG A 423 9.61 -12.54 16.71
N ILE A 424 10.36 -13.63 16.50
CA ILE A 424 9.94 -14.98 16.89
C ILE A 424 9.69 -15.05 18.40
N ASP A 425 10.62 -14.52 19.20
CA ASP A 425 10.55 -14.52 20.66
C ASP A 425 9.38 -13.67 21.17
N GLN A 426 9.23 -12.44 20.67
CA GLN A 426 8.13 -11.53 21.01
C GLN A 426 6.76 -12.10 20.63
N SER A 427 6.68 -12.82 19.51
CA SER A 427 5.43 -13.40 19.04
C SER A 427 5.02 -14.65 19.82
N ASN A 428 5.94 -15.31 20.52
CA ASN A 428 5.67 -16.59 21.16
C ASN A 428 4.98 -16.48 22.52
N ARG A 429 3.65 -16.54 22.50
CA ARG A 429 2.79 -16.47 23.69
C ARG A 429 2.81 -17.71 24.58
N SER A 430 3.31 -18.84 24.07
CA SER A 430 3.31 -20.12 24.79
C SER A 430 4.45 -20.25 25.81
N GLY A 431 5.42 -19.34 25.79
CA GLY A 431 6.63 -19.42 26.63
C GLY A 431 7.63 -20.50 26.19
N GLU A 432 7.34 -21.26 25.13
CA GLU A 432 8.30 -22.22 24.56
C GLU A 432 9.53 -21.51 23.94
N ARG A 433 10.61 -22.22 23.61
CA ARG A 433 11.78 -21.60 22.95
C ARG A 433 11.91 -22.05 21.51
N TYR A 434 12.02 -21.10 20.60
CA TYR A 434 12.19 -21.34 19.16
C TYR A 434 13.48 -20.70 18.69
N THR A 435 14.42 -21.50 18.18
CA THR A 435 15.68 -21.02 17.64
C THR A 435 15.57 -20.85 16.13
N LEU A 436 15.85 -19.67 15.59
CA LEU A 436 15.97 -19.40 14.17
C LEU A 436 17.18 -20.13 13.60
N ILE A 437 16.91 -21.00 12.63
CA ILE A 437 17.93 -21.76 11.91
C ILE A 437 18.24 -21.13 10.56
N LYS A 438 17.21 -20.63 9.85
CA LYS A 438 17.38 -20.04 8.52
C LYS A 438 16.33 -18.98 8.23
N TYR A 439 16.66 -17.99 7.43
CA TYR A 439 15.72 -17.04 6.85
C TYR A 439 15.94 -16.95 5.34
N THR A 440 14.86 -16.93 4.56
CA THR A 440 14.91 -16.76 3.10
C THR A 440 14.15 -15.54 2.68
N ASN A 441 14.88 -14.63 2.05
CA ASN A 441 14.43 -13.28 1.82
C ASN A 441 13.95 -13.08 0.36
N LYS A 442 12.84 -13.73 0.02
CA LYS A 442 12.10 -13.55 -1.26
C LYS A 442 10.73 -12.93 -0.98
N ARG A 443 9.94 -12.58 -2.02
CA ARG A 443 8.57 -11.97 -1.95
C ARG A 443 7.59 -12.53 -0.88
N LYS A 444 7.85 -13.70 -0.30
CA LYS A 444 7.02 -14.35 0.74
C LYS A 444 7.70 -14.57 2.11
N GLN A 445 8.89 -13.99 2.37
CA GLN A 445 9.66 -14.03 3.64
C GLN A 445 9.48 -15.33 4.46
N LYS A 446 10.31 -16.36 4.24
CA LYS A 446 10.21 -17.65 4.94
C LYS A 446 11.31 -17.80 6.01
N ILE A 447 10.95 -18.27 7.20
CA ILE A 447 11.85 -18.63 8.29
C ILE A 447 11.86 -20.15 8.48
N THR A 448 13.02 -20.72 8.78
CA THR A 448 13.20 -22.07 9.31
C THR A 448 13.60 -21.94 10.76
N ILE A 449 12.80 -22.51 11.65
CA ILE A 449 12.96 -22.41 13.09
C ILE A 449 12.97 -23.80 13.70
N ARG A 450 13.84 -24.02 14.67
CA ARG A 450 13.90 -25.19 15.54
C ARG A 450 13.06 -24.93 16.76
N HIS A 451 12.20 -25.86 17.12
CA HIS A 451 11.57 -25.82 18.43
C HIS A 451 12.47 -26.54 19.43
N ASP A 452 12.92 -25.85 20.47
CA ASP A 452 13.90 -26.40 21.41
C ASP A 452 13.35 -27.61 22.18
N LYS A 453 12.03 -27.66 22.43
CA LYS A 453 11.39 -28.77 23.15
C LYS A 453 11.33 -30.07 22.34
N CYS A 454 10.96 -30.04 21.05
CA CYS A 454 11.00 -31.26 20.22
C CYS A 454 12.27 -31.42 19.39
N GLY A 455 13.21 -30.49 19.46
CA GLY A 455 14.50 -30.53 18.77
C GLY A 455 14.43 -30.47 17.23
N LYS A 456 13.23 -30.41 16.65
CA LYS A 456 12.98 -30.50 15.21
C LYS A 456 12.82 -29.12 14.56
N GLU A 457 13.26 -29.03 13.31
CA GLU A 457 13.27 -27.81 12.50
C GLU A 457 12.14 -27.80 11.46
N PHE A 458 11.45 -26.68 11.31
CA PHE A 458 10.40 -26.49 10.29
C PHE A 458 10.48 -25.12 9.64
N THR A 459 10.01 -25.03 8.40
CA THR A 459 9.96 -23.78 7.63
C THR A 459 8.54 -23.22 7.53
N VAL A 460 8.36 -21.93 7.80
CA VAL A 460 7.06 -21.22 7.82
C VAL A 460 7.24 -19.77 7.36
N GLY A 461 6.18 -19.07 6.92
CA GLY A 461 6.28 -17.62 6.66
C GLY A 461 6.51 -16.84 7.97
N LEU A 462 7.31 -15.77 7.95
CA LEU A 462 7.57 -14.97 9.16
C LEU A 462 6.29 -14.41 9.79
N LEU A 463 5.49 -13.68 8.99
CA LEU A 463 4.20 -13.13 9.42
C LEU A 463 3.19 -14.23 9.82
N GLU A 464 3.32 -15.41 9.21
CA GLU A 464 2.45 -16.55 9.53
C GLU A 464 2.80 -17.15 10.90
N PHE A 465 4.09 -17.23 11.23
CA PHE A 465 4.55 -17.66 12.54
C PHE A 465 4.21 -16.63 13.62
N GLU A 466 4.39 -15.34 13.38
CA GLU A 466 4.07 -14.32 14.38
C GLU A 466 2.59 -14.28 14.75
N ARG A 467 1.73 -14.59 13.79
CA ARG A 467 0.29 -14.72 14.01
C ARG A 467 -0.05 -16.03 14.72
N ILE A 468 0.76 -17.06 14.51
CA ILE A 468 0.48 -18.44 14.91
C ILE A 468 1.79 -19.13 15.36
N PRO A 469 2.26 -18.83 16.58
CA PRO A 469 3.62 -19.13 17.02
C PRO A 469 3.73 -20.53 17.64
N TYR A 470 3.40 -21.57 16.88
CA TYR A 470 3.53 -22.97 17.34
C TYR A 470 4.43 -23.81 16.43
N CYS A 471 5.03 -24.84 17.03
CA CYS A 471 5.92 -25.77 16.35
C CYS A 471 5.21 -26.62 15.30
N ARG A 472 5.65 -26.55 14.04
CA ARG A 472 5.08 -27.38 12.96
C ARG A 472 5.64 -28.80 12.93
N CYS A 473 6.73 -29.08 13.65
CA CYS A 473 7.30 -30.42 13.79
C CYS A 473 6.67 -31.25 14.91
N CYS A 474 6.38 -30.62 16.05
CA CYS A 474 5.55 -31.17 17.12
C CYS A 474 4.07 -31.31 16.67
N GLY A 475 3.78 -31.03 15.40
CA GLY A 475 2.48 -31.12 14.74
C GLY A 475 2.57 -31.76 13.35
N GLN A 476 3.35 -32.84 13.19
CA GLN A 476 3.23 -33.66 12.00
C GLN A 476 1.95 -34.52 12.04
N GLY A 477 1.02 -34.18 11.14
CA GLY A 477 0.30 -35.14 10.30
C GLY A 477 -0.94 -35.85 10.85
N LYS A 478 -1.08 -36.00 12.16
CA LYS A 478 -2.34 -36.43 12.79
C LYS A 478 -2.74 -35.50 13.92
N GLU A 479 -1.86 -35.28 14.90
CA GLU A 479 -2.16 -34.43 16.06
C GLU A 479 -2.43 -32.95 15.72
N ALA A 480 -1.91 -32.41 14.61
CA ALA A 480 -2.22 -31.02 14.22
C ALA A 480 -3.56 -30.90 13.47
N VAL A 481 -3.99 -31.97 12.77
CA VAL A 481 -5.31 -32.08 12.14
C VAL A 481 -6.35 -32.41 13.21
N GLU A 482 -6.00 -33.28 14.16
CA GLU A 482 -6.81 -33.61 15.34
C GLU A 482 -6.94 -32.37 16.24
N ARG A 483 -5.87 -31.66 16.61
CA ARG A 483 -5.98 -30.40 17.38
C ARG A 483 -6.72 -29.29 16.63
N PHE A 484 -6.57 -29.18 15.30
CA PHE A 484 -7.40 -28.26 14.52
C PHE A 484 -8.85 -28.73 14.49
N GLY A 485 -9.11 -30.02 14.33
CA GLY A 485 -10.44 -30.63 14.36
C GLY A 485 -11.13 -30.43 15.70
N GLU A 486 -10.42 -30.65 16.81
CA GLU A 486 -10.86 -30.37 18.18
C GLU A 486 -11.17 -28.88 18.36
N LYS A 487 -10.26 -27.99 17.94
CA LYS A 487 -10.50 -26.55 18.06
C LYS A 487 -11.63 -26.08 17.14
N PHE A 488 -11.75 -26.66 15.95
CA PHE A 488 -12.82 -26.37 15.01
C PHE A 488 -14.16 -26.86 15.56
N GLN A 489 -14.22 -28.07 16.12
CA GLN A 489 -15.39 -28.62 16.76
C GLN A 489 -15.77 -27.82 18.02
N GLU A 490 -14.81 -27.36 18.80
CA GLU A 490 -15.05 -26.49 19.96
C GLU A 490 -15.68 -25.15 19.53
N LEU A 491 -15.16 -24.53 18.47
CA LEU A 491 -15.60 -23.21 18.01
C LEU A 491 -16.89 -23.22 17.17
N MET A 492 -17.13 -24.30 16.44
CA MET A 492 -18.21 -24.40 15.45
C MET A 492 -19.32 -25.36 15.88
N GLY A 493 -19.06 -26.25 16.85
CA GLY A 493 -19.99 -27.26 17.32
C GLY A 493 -20.47 -28.19 16.21
N ASP A 494 -21.63 -28.82 16.44
CA ASP A 494 -22.26 -29.72 15.48
C ASP A 494 -22.97 -29.00 14.33
N GLU A 495 -23.06 -27.67 14.38
CA GLU A 495 -23.73 -26.84 13.36
C GLU A 495 -23.00 -26.84 12.01
N TYR A 496 -21.69 -27.15 12.02
CA TYR A 496 -20.86 -27.11 10.81
C TYR A 496 -20.18 -28.44 10.55
N GLU A 497 -20.10 -28.79 9.27
CA GLU A 497 -19.44 -29.98 8.76
C GLU A 497 -18.25 -29.56 7.90
N MET A 498 -17.08 -30.11 8.23
CA MET A 498 -15.88 -29.93 7.41
C MET A 498 -16.00 -30.79 6.14
N VAL A 499 -16.13 -30.15 4.97
CA VAL A 499 -16.32 -30.86 3.69
C VAL A 499 -14.98 -31.27 3.09
N THR A 500 -14.00 -30.36 3.08
CA THR A 500 -12.62 -30.67 2.69
C THR A 500 -11.75 -30.81 3.92
N PRO A 501 -10.83 -31.78 3.97
CA PRO A 501 -9.93 -31.95 5.10
C PRO A 501 -9.07 -30.70 5.31
N TYR A 502 -8.72 -30.43 6.58
CA TYR A 502 -7.79 -29.36 6.91
C TYR A 502 -6.40 -29.64 6.33
N GLN A 503 -5.94 -28.74 5.46
CA GLN A 503 -4.64 -28.85 4.77
C GLN A 503 -3.63 -27.77 5.22
N GLY A 504 -3.94 -27.03 6.28
CA GLY A 504 -3.13 -25.94 6.80
C GLY A 504 -3.89 -24.61 6.89
N LEU A 505 -3.45 -23.73 7.80
CA LEU A 505 -4.12 -22.46 8.14
C LEU A 505 -4.29 -21.48 6.96
N ALA A 506 -3.31 -21.46 6.05
CA ALA A 506 -3.30 -20.63 4.85
C ALA A 506 -3.87 -21.33 3.59
N LYS A 507 -4.49 -22.51 3.76
CA LYS A 507 -5.19 -23.22 2.68
C LYS A 507 -6.69 -22.95 2.77
N MET A 508 -7.32 -22.85 1.61
CA MET A 508 -8.77 -22.79 1.52
C MET A 508 -9.33 -24.13 1.95
N MET A 509 -10.36 -24.08 2.76
CA MET A 509 -11.19 -25.22 3.10
C MET A 509 -12.65 -24.83 2.88
N THR A 510 -13.46 -25.84 2.63
CA THR A 510 -14.90 -25.71 2.52
C THR A 510 -15.55 -26.30 3.75
N VAL A 511 -16.45 -25.53 4.33
CA VAL A 511 -17.27 -25.94 5.48
C VAL A 511 -18.73 -25.81 5.07
N ARG A 512 -19.50 -26.85 5.30
CA ARG A 512 -20.96 -26.86 5.11
C ARG A 512 -21.63 -26.51 6.43
N HIS A 513 -22.49 -25.50 6.42
CA HIS A 513 -23.38 -25.28 7.55
C HIS A 513 -24.52 -26.29 7.47
N ARG A 514 -24.73 -27.13 8.48
CA ARG A 514 -25.71 -28.23 8.42
C ARG A 514 -27.14 -27.73 8.25
N THR A 515 -27.49 -26.61 8.90
CA THR A 515 -28.85 -26.05 8.89
C THR A 515 -29.27 -25.62 7.49
N CYS A 516 -28.47 -24.79 6.78
CA CYS A 516 -28.81 -24.34 5.43
C CYS A 516 -28.24 -25.22 4.32
N GLY A 517 -27.21 -26.01 4.59
CA GLY A 517 -26.52 -26.83 3.59
C GLY A 517 -25.61 -26.04 2.63
N THR A 518 -25.52 -24.71 2.75
CA THR A 518 -24.60 -23.92 1.92
C THR A 518 -23.16 -24.19 2.33
N VAL A 519 -22.27 -24.24 1.33
CA VAL A 519 -20.84 -24.42 1.53
C VAL A 519 -20.17 -23.05 1.56
N THR A 520 -19.47 -22.76 2.65
CA THR A 520 -18.64 -21.56 2.79
C THR A 520 -17.19 -21.95 2.52
N GLU A 521 -16.58 -21.34 1.50
CA GLU A 521 -15.15 -21.44 1.26
C GLU A 521 -14.40 -20.34 2.04
N GLY A 522 -13.27 -20.69 2.63
CA GLY A 522 -12.39 -19.72 3.26
C GLY A 522 -11.09 -20.34 3.73
N TYR A 523 -10.11 -19.50 4.07
CA TYR A 523 -8.91 -19.99 4.72
C TYR A 523 -9.26 -20.58 6.08
N ALA A 524 -8.62 -21.68 6.48
CA ALA A 524 -8.84 -22.29 7.79
C ALA A 524 -8.67 -21.28 8.95
N VAL A 525 -7.70 -20.35 8.83
CA VAL A 525 -7.52 -19.26 9.80
C VAL A 525 -8.71 -18.27 9.87
N SER A 526 -9.48 -18.11 8.79
CA SER A 526 -10.67 -17.24 8.81
C SER A 526 -11.79 -17.83 9.66
N PHE A 527 -11.99 -19.15 9.64
CA PHE A 527 -12.98 -19.83 10.48
C PHE A 527 -12.64 -19.75 11.97
N LEU A 528 -11.35 -19.87 12.32
CA LEU A 528 -10.87 -19.63 13.68
C LEU A 528 -11.08 -18.17 14.14
N ASN A 529 -11.12 -17.22 13.21
CA ASN A 529 -11.34 -15.80 13.49
C ASN A 529 -12.82 -15.36 13.38
N GLY A 530 -13.76 -16.28 13.59
CA GLY A 530 -15.19 -15.95 13.62
C GLY A 530 -15.91 -15.96 12.28
N LYS A 531 -15.30 -16.43 11.18
CA LYS A 531 -16.03 -16.59 9.91
C LYS A 531 -17.14 -17.64 10.11
N ARG A 532 -18.37 -17.28 9.75
CA ARG A 532 -19.57 -18.12 9.81
C ARG A 532 -20.28 -18.13 8.46
N CYS A 533 -21.35 -18.92 8.37
CA CYS A 533 -22.15 -19.05 7.16
C CYS A 533 -22.65 -17.68 6.68
N ALA A 534 -22.19 -17.24 5.50
CA ALA A 534 -22.59 -15.97 4.92
C ALA A 534 -24.10 -15.93 4.59
N MET A 535 -24.72 -17.09 4.37
CA MET A 535 -26.16 -17.18 4.20
C MET A 535 -26.86 -16.89 5.52
N CYS A 536 -26.57 -17.65 6.58
CA CYS A 536 -27.32 -17.61 7.84
C CYS A 536 -26.98 -16.43 8.76
N THR A 537 -25.72 -16.01 8.78
CA THR A 537 -25.24 -14.98 9.71
C THR A 537 -25.50 -13.59 9.13
N PRO A 538 -26.33 -12.74 9.76
CA PRO A 538 -26.53 -11.37 9.30
C PRO A 538 -25.28 -10.52 9.52
N THR A 539 -25.17 -9.42 8.77
CA THR A 539 -24.16 -8.41 9.07
C THR A 539 -24.57 -7.68 10.35
N ILE A 540 -23.82 -7.88 11.43
CA ILE A 540 -24.10 -7.25 12.72
C ILE A 540 -23.58 -5.80 12.70
N PRO A 541 -24.46 -4.79 12.87
CA PRO A 541 -24.01 -3.42 13.04
C PRO A 541 -23.13 -3.30 14.27
N LYS A 542 -22.02 -2.59 14.16
CA LYS A 542 -21.05 -2.48 15.27
C LYS A 542 -21.64 -1.86 16.53
N LYS A 543 -22.64 -0.98 16.38
CA LYS A 543 -23.37 -0.37 17.50
C LYS A 543 -24.07 -1.42 18.36
N ASN A 544 -24.54 -2.50 17.74
CA ASN A 544 -25.22 -3.57 18.47
C ASN A 544 -24.22 -4.41 19.28
N MET A 545 -22.91 -4.26 19.07
CA MET A 545 -21.90 -4.98 19.85
C MET A 545 -21.77 -4.45 21.27
N GLU A 546 -22.12 -3.19 21.52
CA GLU A 546 -22.28 -2.66 22.89
C GLU A 546 -23.30 -3.52 23.65
N ILE A 547 -24.49 -3.68 23.07
CA ILE A 547 -25.58 -4.50 23.63
C ILE A 547 -25.13 -5.96 23.82
N TYR A 548 -24.55 -6.59 22.80
CA TYR A 548 -24.15 -7.99 22.90
C TYR A 548 -23.05 -8.22 23.95
N VAL A 549 -22.06 -7.34 24.04
CA VAL A 549 -20.99 -7.48 25.03
C VAL A 549 -21.54 -7.24 26.44
N GLU A 550 -22.33 -6.18 26.65
CA GLU A 550 -22.93 -5.88 27.96
C GLU A 550 -23.86 -6.99 28.42
N GLU A 551 -24.83 -7.40 27.60
CA GLU A 551 -25.80 -8.42 27.97
C GLU A 551 -25.18 -9.81 28.17
N CYS A 552 -24.15 -10.17 27.40
CA CYS A 552 -23.52 -11.49 27.51
C CYS A 552 -22.52 -11.55 28.66
N THR A 553 -21.99 -10.41 29.13
CA THR A 553 -20.99 -10.33 30.22
C THR A 553 -21.53 -9.70 31.51
N ASP A 554 -22.85 -9.50 31.59
CA ASP A 554 -23.53 -8.82 32.71
C ASP A 554 -22.92 -7.44 33.07
N GLY A 555 -22.44 -6.74 32.03
CA GLY A 555 -21.81 -5.42 32.17
C GLY A 555 -20.35 -5.43 32.66
N GLU A 556 -19.67 -6.58 32.79
CA GLU A 556 -18.25 -6.57 33.18
C GLU A 556 -17.33 -6.03 32.08
N TYR A 557 -17.71 -6.22 30.81
CA TYR A 557 -16.95 -5.75 29.65
C TYR A 557 -17.73 -4.65 28.93
N HIS A 558 -17.01 -3.64 28.45
CA HIS A 558 -17.61 -2.50 27.76
C HIS A 558 -16.90 -2.21 26.45
N VAL A 559 -17.66 -1.86 25.41
CA VAL A 559 -17.09 -1.36 24.16
C VAL A 559 -16.65 0.09 24.36
N ILE A 560 -15.35 0.36 24.19
CA ILE A 560 -14.76 1.69 24.39
C ILE A 560 -14.29 2.34 23.09
N GLY A 561 -14.33 1.63 21.97
CA GLY A 561 -13.88 2.17 20.69
C GLY A 561 -14.33 1.35 19.51
N ILE A 562 -14.72 2.04 18.44
CA ILE A 562 -15.12 1.44 17.17
C ILE A 562 -14.34 2.12 16.05
N GLU A 563 -13.40 1.38 15.45
CA GLU A 563 -12.56 1.88 14.35
C GLU A 563 -12.74 1.00 13.11
N ARG A 564 -12.76 1.59 11.90
CA ARG A 564 -12.77 0.92 10.58
C ARG A 564 -13.41 -0.47 10.49
N ASN A 565 -12.73 -1.55 10.88
CA ASN A 565 -13.22 -2.95 10.87
C ASN A 565 -13.11 -3.70 12.21
N THR A 566 -12.75 -3.01 13.30
CA THR A 566 -12.51 -3.60 14.63
C THR A 566 -13.28 -2.87 15.73
N ILE A 567 -13.41 -3.54 16.87
CA ILE A 567 -14.02 -3.03 18.10
C ILE A 567 -13.03 -3.26 19.22
N THR A 568 -12.89 -2.26 20.09
CA THR A 568 -12.09 -2.30 21.30
C THR A 568 -12.99 -2.46 22.50
N ILE A 569 -12.81 -3.54 23.24
CA ILE A 569 -13.48 -3.80 24.51
C ILE A 569 -12.51 -3.59 25.67
N CYS A 570 -13.02 -3.09 26.79
CA CYS A 570 -12.30 -2.97 28.05
C CYS A 570 -12.86 -3.97 29.04
N GLY A 571 -11.99 -4.78 29.64
CA GLY A 571 -12.36 -5.70 30.72
C GLY A 571 -12.29 -5.06 32.11
N PRO A 572 -12.70 -5.78 33.16
CA PRO A 572 -12.72 -5.29 34.54
C PRO A 572 -11.32 -5.01 35.11
N ASP A 573 -10.27 -5.62 34.54
CA ASP A 573 -8.87 -5.38 34.88
C ASP A 573 -8.25 -4.15 34.18
N GLY A 574 -9.06 -3.40 33.43
CA GLY A 574 -8.63 -2.23 32.65
C GLY A 574 -7.89 -2.58 31.35
N LYS A 575 -7.72 -3.86 31.01
CA LYS A 575 -7.07 -4.26 29.75
C LYS A 575 -7.99 -3.98 28.56
N LYS A 576 -7.38 -3.44 27.51
CA LYS A 576 -8.05 -3.12 26.25
C LYS A 576 -7.73 -4.19 25.22
N LEU A 577 -8.75 -4.81 24.64
CA LEU A 577 -8.64 -5.81 23.59
C LEU A 577 -9.33 -5.31 22.33
N THR A 578 -8.59 -5.20 21.22
CA THR A 578 -9.12 -4.75 19.93
C THR A 578 -9.20 -5.92 18.96
N ASN A 579 -10.39 -6.23 18.45
CA ASN A 579 -10.57 -7.33 17.48
C ASN A 579 -11.76 -7.13 16.53
N SER A 580 -11.97 -8.06 15.59
CA SER A 580 -13.12 -8.01 14.68
C SER A 580 -14.43 -8.33 15.42
N VAL A 581 -15.54 -7.79 14.89
CA VAL A 581 -16.92 -8.12 15.35
C VAL A 581 -17.14 -9.64 15.41
N GLN A 582 -16.68 -10.34 14.37
CA GLN A 582 -16.86 -11.77 14.20
C GLN A 582 -16.14 -12.59 15.27
N LEU A 583 -14.90 -12.22 15.61
CA LEU A 583 -14.13 -12.93 16.63
C LEU A 583 -14.69 -12.65 18.04
N ILE A 584 -15.11 -11.41 18.31
CA ILE A 584 -15.75 -11.06 19.59
C ILE A 584 -17.04 -11.87 19.80
N LEU A 585 -17.92 -11.92 18.79
CA LEU A 585 -19.16 -12.72 18.87
C LEU A 585 -18.89 -14.22 19.01
N GLN A 586 -17.88 -14.75 18.32
CA GLN A 586 -17.44 -16.13 18.51
C GLN A 586 -17.03 -16.39 19.97
N GLU A 587 -16.19 -15.53 20.54
CA GLU A 587 -15.69 -15.70 21.91
C GLU A 587 -16.82 -15.58 22.96
N LEU A 588 -17.76 -14.64 22.79
CA LEU A 588 -18.98 -14.59 23.61
C LEU A 588 -19.82 -15.88 23.49
N SER A 589 -19.82 -16.53 22.32
CA SER A 589 -20.60 -17.76 22.10
C SER A 589 -19.96 -18.99 22.75
N LEU A 590 -18.68 -18.92 23.14
CA LEU A 590 -17.97 -19.99 23.86
C LEU A 590 -18.30 -20.01 25.36
N GLY A 591 -18.89 -18.95 25.91
CA GLY A 591 -19.21 -18.88 27.33
C GLY A 591 -17.94 -18.91 28.20
N GLU A 592 -17.97 -19.73 29.26
CA GLU A 592 -16.85 -19.95 30.19
C GLU A 592 -15.57 -20.48 29.54
N LYS A 593 -15.65 -21.01 28.30
CA LYS A 593 -14.48 -21.47 27.54
C LYS A 593 -13.79 -20.35 26.75
N SER A 594 -14.31 -19.12 26.82
CA SER A 594 -13.70 -17.99 26.12
C SER A 594 -12.28 -17.72 26.63
N SER A 595 -11.40 -17.40 25.69
CA SER A 595 -10.04 -16.93 26.00
C SER A 595 -9.96 -15.40 26.16
N MET A 596 -11.03 -14.69 25.79
CA MET A 596 -11.12 -13.22 25.85
C MET A 596 -11.98 -12.73 27.02
N PHE A 597 -13.02 -13.48 27.36
CA PHE A 597 -13.97 -13.12 28.42
C PHE A 597 -13.84 -14.10 29.58
N ASN A 598 -13.51 -13.59 30.75
CA ASN A 598 -13.45 -14.40 31.97
C ASN A 598 -14.84 -14.63 32.59
N HIS A 599 -15.84 -13.85 32.16
CA HIS A 599 -17.21 -13.89 32.64
C HIS A 599 -18.19 -13.74 31.47
N VAL A 600 -18.98 -14.79 31.21
CA VAL A 600 -20.03 -14.79 30.19
C VAL A 600 -21.27 -15.50 30.75
N VAL A 601 -22.35 -14.75 30.96
CA VAL A 601 -23.59 -15.24 31.60
C VAL A 601 -24.57 -15.88 30.63
N LYS A 602 -24.53 -15.50 29.35
CA LYS A 602 -25.36 -16.08 28.29
C LYS A 602 -24.70 -15.95 26.92
N LYS A 603 -25.07 -16.84 26.00
CA LYS A 603 -24.64 -16.75 24.59
C LYS A 603 -25.40 -15.64 23.85
N PRO A 604 -24.79 -14.99 22.84
CA PRO A 604 -25.46 -13.96 22.07
C PRO A 604 -26.60 -14.54 21.23
N GLY A 605 -27.81 -14.01 21.38
CA GLY A 605 -29.00 -14.40 20.62
C GLY A 605 -29.02 -13.78 19.22
N ILE A 606 -28.12 -14.21 18.33
CA ILE A 606 -28.03 -13.65 16.96
C ILE A 606 -29.17 -14.20 16.09
N PRO A 607 -30.07 -13.37 15.55
CA PRO A 607 -31.12 -13.84 14.66
C PRO A 607 -30.55 -14.30 13.31
N LEU A 608 -31.28 -15.19 12.63
CA LEU A 608 -30.95 -15.53 11.25
C LEU A 608 -31.14 -14.32 10.34
N ARG A 609 -30.31 -14.22 9.30
CA ARG A 609 -30.52 -13.27 8.21
C ARG A 609 -31.90 -13.52 7.58
N ASP A 610 -32.68 -12.48 7.32
CA ASP A 610 -33.99 -12.61 6.65
C ASP A 610 -33.93 -13.41 5.35
N ALA A 611 -32.87 -13.19 4.55
CA ALA A 611 -32.63 -13.97 3.33
C ALA A 611 -32.38 -15.46 3.60
N ALA A 612 -31.79 -15.83 4.74
CA ALA A 612 -31.63 -17.24 5.12
C ALA A 612 -32.94 -17.88 5.54
N VAL A 613 -33.79 -17.14 6.25
CA VAL A 613 -35.14 -17.62 6.62
C VAL A 613 -35.93 -17.94 5.34
N LEU A 614 -35.90 -17.04 4.37
CA LEU A 614 -36.50 -17.28 3.05
C LEU A 614 -35.83 -18.47 2.35
N TYR A 615 -34.49 -18.50 2.27
CA TYR A 615 -33.74 -19.57 1.62
C TYR A 615 -34.08 -20.95 2.16
N LEU A 616 -34.17 -21.13 3.48
CA LEU A 616 -34.51 -22.41 4.11
C LEU A 616 -35.92 -22.88 3.70
N ARG A 617 -36.89 -21.96 3.69
CA ARG A 617 -38.26 -22.23 3.24
C ARG A 617 -38.28 -22.61 1.76
N VAL A 618 -37.61 -21.82 0.91
CA VAL A 618 -37.53 -22.07 -0.53
C VAL A 618 -36.84 -23.40 -0.83
N LYS A 619 -35.80 -23.76 -0.06
CA LYS A 619 -35.13 -25.04 -0.16
C LYS A 619 -36.07 -26.21 0.12
N GLU A 620 -36.92 -26.10 1.15
CA GLU A 620 -37.93 -27.12 1.44
C GLU A 620 -38.96 -27.25 0.31
N ILE A 621 -39.47 -26.12 -0.19
CA ILE A 621 -40.45 -26.09 -1.28
C ILE A 621 -39.85 -26.69 -2.56
N CYS A 622 -38.68 -26.20 -2.99
CA CYS A 622 -37.97 -26.74 -4.15
C CYS A 622 -37.58 -28.22 -3.95
N GLY A 623 -37.31 -28.66 -2.72
CA GLY A 623 -37.05 -30.08 -2.43
C GLY A 623 -38.26 -30.98 -2.67
N LYS A 624 -39.48 -30.46 -2.46
CA LYS A 624 -40.73 -31.19 -2.71
C LYS A 624 -41.22 -31.06 -4.16
N TRP A 625 -41.14 -29.85 -4.72
CA TRP A 625 -41.83 -29.48 -5.97
C TRP A 625 -40.87 -29.13 -7.12
N GLY A 626 -39.57 -29.06 -6.85
CA GLY A 626 -38.53 -28.70 -7.82
C GLY A 626 -38.33 -27.19 -7.97
N VAL A 627 -39.40 -26.40 -8.00
CA VAL A 627 -39.35 -24.94 -8.10
C VAL A 627 -40.11 -24.24 -6.97
N TRP A 628 -39.84 -22.96 -6.79
CA TRP A 628 -40.57 -22.06 -5.92
C TRP A 628 -41.14 -20.88 -6.72
N ILE A 629 -42.44 -20.71 -6.60
CA ILE A 629 -43.21 -19.58 -7.12
C ILE A 629 -43.68 -18.79 -5.89
N PRO A 630 -43.28 -17.52 -5.71
CA PRO A 630 -43.68 -16.74 -4.54
C PRO A 630 -45.18 -16.43 -4.54
N GLU A 631 -45.87 -16.80 -3.47
CA GLU A 631 -47.30 -16.52 -3.25
C GLU A 631 -47.50 -15.61 -2.02
N ALA A 632 -48.61 -14.88 -1.97
CA ALA A 632 -48.91 -14.00 -0.83
C ALA A 632 -49.14 -14.78 0.49
N SER A 633 -49.60 -16.03 0.38
CA SER A 633 -49.77 -16.98 1.49
C SER A 633 -48.44 -17.53 2.02
N ASP A 634 -47.32 -17.30 1.34
CA ASP A 634 -46.02 -17.87 1.72
C ASP A 634 -45.43 -17.26 2.98
N SER A 635 -45.96 -16.13 3.48
CA SER A 635 -45.54 -15.52 4.75
C SER A 635 -46.56 -14.51 5.29
N ASN A 636 -46.52 -14.25 6.60
CA ASN A 636 -47.10 -13.05 7.19
C ASN A 636 -46.31 -11.75 6.85
N GLU A 637 -45.28 -11.83 5.99
CA GLU A 637 -44.46 -10.70 5.58
C GLU A 637 -44.97 -10.05 4.28
N ASP A 638 -44.65 -8.76 4.08
CA ASP A 638 -44.94 -8.02 2.86
C ASP A 638 -44.35 -8.71 1.62
N PHE A 639 -45.18 -8.98 0.61
CA PHE A 639 -44.78 -9.58 -0.67
C PHE A 639 -43.66 -8.79 -1.38
N SER A 640 -43.51 -7.50 -1.08
CA SER A 640 -42.40 -6.66 -1.52
C SER A 640 -41.07 -7.07 -0.88
N LYS A 641 -41.08 -7.46 0.41
CA LYS A 641 -39.93 -7.98 1.15
C LYS A 641 -39.47 -9.32 0.58
N ILE A 642 -40.39 -10.25 0.32
CA ILE A 642 -40.08 -11.54 -0.33
C ILE A 642 -39.38 -11.32 -1.67
N ARG A 643 -39.90 -10.42 -2.52
CA ARG A 643 -39.29 -10.10 -3.83
C ARG A 643 -37.89 -9.52 -3.69
N HIS A 644 -37.66 -8.67 -2.69
CA HIS A 644 -36.34 -8.11 -2.42
C HIS A 644 -35.34 -9.21 -2.02
N LEU A 645 -35.71 -10.06 -1.05
CA LEU A 645 -34.87 -11.15 -0.57
C LEU A 645 -34.60 -12.20 -1.66
N ALA A 646 -35.59 -12.51 -2.50
CA ALA A 646 -35.41 -13.43 -3.63
C ALA A 646 -34.38 -12.90 -4.65
N ARG A 647 -34.42 -11.60 -4.98
CA ARG A 647 -33.41 -10.97 -5.86
C ARG A 647 -32.02 -11.00 -5.25
N GLN A 648 -31.93 -10.83 -3.94
CA GLN A 648 -30.67 -10.92 -3.22
C GLN A 648 -30.09 -12.34 -3.30
N LEU A 649 -30.90 -13.37 -3.06
CA LEU A 649 -30.49 -14.78 -3.19
C LEU A 649 -30.09 -15.17 -4.62
N LEU A 650 -30.74 -14.60 -5.65
CA LEU A 650 -30.33 -14.74 -7.05
C LEU A 650 -28.93 -14.17 -7.29
N THR A 651 -28.67 -12.96 -6.77
CA THR A 651 -27.39 -12.27 -6.93
C THR A 651 -26.25 -13.01 -6.23
N GLU A 652 -26.56 -13.62 -5.08
CA GLU A 652 -25.62 -14.43 -4.30
C GLU A 652 -25.42 -15.84 -4.86
N GLY A 653 -26.17 -16.24 -5.91
CA GLY A 653 -26.06 -17.56 -6.54
C GLY A 653 -26.67 -18.70 -5.71
N HIS A 654 -27.57 -18.38 -4.77
CA HIS A 654 -28.30 -19.35 -3.94
C HIS A 654 -29.66 -19.73 -4.52
N LEU A 655 -30.21 -18.89 -5.40
CA LEU A 655 -31.37 -19.19 -6.23
C LEU A 655 -31.03 -18.97 -7.70
N PHE A 656 -31.76 -19.65 -8.57
CA PHE A 656 -31.68 -19.50 -10.01
C PHE A 656 -33.06 -19.24 -10.60
N SER A 657 -33.15 -18.32 -11.57
CA SER A 657 -34.40 -17.97 -12.26
C SER A 657 -34.54 -18.80 -13.54
N LYS A 658 -35.55 -19.68 -13.62
CA LYS A 658 -35.85 -20.48 -14.83
C LYS A 658 -36.85 -19.80 -15.75
N TYR A 659 -37.72 -18.99 -15.17
CA TYR A 659 -38.73 -18.21 -15.85
C TYR A 659 -39.06 -16.98 -14.99
N PRO A 660 -39.48 -15.83 -15.55
CA PRO A 660 -39.81 -14.65 -14.74
C PRO A 660 -40.78 -14.98 -13.61
N GLY A 661 -40.32 -14.82 -12.36
CA GLY A 661 -41.10 -15.12 -11.14
C GLY A 661 -41.03 -16.56 -10.64
N VAL A 662 -40.22 -17.42 -11.27
CA VAL A 662 -40.05 -18.84 -10.91
C VAL A 662 -38.60 -19.14 -10.61
N PHE A 663 -38.36 -19.60 -9.38
CA PHE A 663 -37.04 -19.81 -8.83
C PHE A 663 -36.80 -21.29 -8.58
N CYS A 664 -35.54 -21.71 -8.62
CA CYS A 664 -35.12 -23.06 -8.29
C CYS A 664 -33.78 -23.02 -7.55
N MET A 665 -33.47 -24.11 -6.87
CA MET A 665 -32.20 -24.30 -6.15
C MET A 665 -31.17 -25.06 -7.00
N ASP A 666 -31.67 -25.87 -7.95
CA ASP A 666 -30.87 -26.62 -8.90
C ASP A 666 -31.01 -25.98 -10.29
N PRO A 667 -29.94 -25.37 -10.84
CA PRO A 667 -30.00 -24.74 -12.16
C PRO A 667 -30.19 -25.76 -13.29
N ASP A 668 -30.00 -27.06 -13.05
CA ASP A 668 -30.15 -28.12 -14.05
C ASP A 668 -31.54 -28.77 -14.03
N ILE A 669 -32.48 -28.24 -13.22
CA ILE A 669 -33.85 -28.75 -13.19
C ILE A 669 -34.50 -28.73 -14.59
N SER A 670 -35.20 -29.82 -14.92
CA SER A 670 -35.81 -30.02 -16.23
C SER A 670 -36.90 -29.00 -16.51
N ASP A 671 -36.99 -28.53 -17.76
CA ASP A 671 -38.06 -27.63 -18.19
C ASP A 671 -39.45 -28.23 -17.92
N GLU A 672 -39.59 -29.56 -17.99
CA GLU A 672 -40.84 -30.28 -17.71
C GLU A 672 -41.30 -30.11 -16.26
N THR A 673 -40.37 -30.15 -15.30
CA THR A 673 -40.71 -29.92 -13.88
C THR A 673 -41.18 -28.49 -13.66
N VAL A 674 -40.52 -27.52 -14.30
CA VAL A 674 -40.90 -26.10 -14.24
C VAL A 674 -42.27 -25.88 -14.89
N ILE A 675 -42.53 -26.52 -16.04
CA ILE A 675 -43.81 -26.44 -16.75
C ILE A 675 -44.94 -27.03 -15.89
N ARG A 676 -44.70 -28.16 -15.21
CA ARG A 676 -45.70 -28.77 -14.33
C ARG A 676 -46.12 -27.81 -13.22
N GLU A 677 -45.19 -27.25 -12.46
CA GLU A 677 -45.49 -26.31 -11.35
C GLU A 677 -46.07 -24.97 -11.80
N LEU A 678 -45.68 -24.50 -12.98
CA LEU A 678 -46.23 -23.26 -13.53
C LEU A 678 -47.65 -23.42 -14.06
N TYR A 679 -47.93 -24.52 -14.75
CA TYR A 679 -49.08 -24.60 -15.64
C TYR A 679 -50.02 -25.79 -15.43
N LEU A 680 -49.64 -26.83 -14.68
CA LEU A 680 -50.45 -28.05 -14.55
C LEU A 680 -50.84 -28.33 -13.11
N GLU A 681 -49.85 -28.39 -12.22
CA GLU A 681 -50.04 -28.76 -10.82
C GLU A 681 -49.12 -27.90 -9.97
N ARG A 682 -49.66 -27.05 -9.11
CA ARG A 682 -48.89 -26.21 -8.20
C ARG A 682 -49.03 -26.73 -6.78
N ARG A 683 -47.91 -27.14 -6.17
CA ARG A 683 -47.89 -27.64 -4.78
C ARG A 683 -48.90 -28.77 -4.49
N GLY A 684 -49.16 -29.63 -5.47
CA GLY A 684 -50.12 -30.74 -5.34
C GLY A 684 -51.56 -30.37 -5.72
N GLU A 685 -51.81 -29.13 -6.13
CA GLU A 685 -53.12 -28.68 -6.61
C GLU A 685 -53.11 -28.54 -8.13
N HIS A 686 -54.02 -29.26 -8.81
CA HIS A 686 -54.19 -29.15 -10.25
C HIS A 686 -54.71 -27.74 -10.59
N ILE A 687 -53.94 -26.99 -11.36
CA ILE A 687 -54.28 -25.65 -11.84
C ILE A 687 -54.35 -25.58 -13.37
N GLY A 688 -54.07 -26.70 -14.04
CA GLY A 688 -54.11 -26.78 -15.48
C GLY A 688 -54.18 -28.19 -16.01
N ALA A 689 -54.35 -28.28 -17.32
CA ALA A 689 -54.47 -29.53 -18.04
C ALA A 689 -53.90 -29.37 -19.45
N TYR A 690 -53.27 -30.43 -19.94
CA TYR A 690 -52.87 -30.48 -21.35
C TYR A 690 -54.10 -30.40 -22.26
N TYR A 691 -53.92 -29.78 -23.42
CA TYR A 691 -54.98 -29.54 -24.39
C TYR A 691 -54.74 -30.29 -25.70
N HIS A 692 -55.80 -30.88 -26.26
CA HIS A 692 -55.80 -31.47 -27.59
C HIS A 692 -54.71 -32.56 -27.78
N GLU A 693 -53.84 -32.43 -28.80
CA GLU A 693 -52.77 -33.40 -29.09
C GLU A 693 -51.80 -33.59 -27.92
N SER A 694 -51.57 -32.54 -27.11
CA SER A 694 -50.75 -32.66 -25.91
C SER A 694 -51.42 -33.53 -24.86
N ALA A 695 -52.74 -33.41 -24.69
CA ALA A 695 -53.49 -34.29 -23.78
C ALA A 695 -53.41 -35.74 -24.23
N ALA A 696 -53.58 -35.99 -25.53
CA ALA A 696 -53.51 -37.34 -26.10
C ALA A 696 -52.11 -37.97 -25.98
N TYR A 697 -51.04 -37.17 -26.12
CA TYR A 697 -49.67 -37.65 -25.88
C TYR A 697 -49.45 -38.04 -24.42
N HIS A 698 -49.82 -37.18 -23.47
CA HIS A 698 -49.64 -37.48 -22.03
C HIS A 698 -50.58 -38.58 -21.52
N ALA A 699 -51.70 -38.82 -22.20
CA ALA A 699 -52.58 -39.97 -21.99
C ALA A 699 -52.01 -41.28 -22.56
N GLY A 700 -50.90 -41.26 -23.31
CA GLY A 700 -50.31 -42.43 -23.96
C GLY A 700 -51.00 -42.87 -25.25
N ILE A 701 -51.93 -42.07 -25.78
CA ILE A 701 -52.68 -42.36 -27.02
C ILE A 701 -51.81 -42.04 -28.25
N LEU A 702 -51.02 -40.96 -28.17
CA LEU A 702 -50.02 -40.63 -29.19
C LEU A 702 -48.63 -41.05 -28.71
N ASN A 703 -47.89 -41.79 -29.54
CA ASN A 703 -46.53 -42.22 -29.22
C ASN A 703 -45.47 -41.13 -29.46
N LYS A 704 -45.81 -40.09 -30.22
CA LYS A 704 -44.88 -39.02 -30.60
C LYS A 704 -45.29 -37.71 -29.90
N LYS A 705 -44.34 -37.10 -29.17
CA LYS A 705 -44.53 -35.79 -28.54
C LYS A 705 -44.82 -34.73 -29.62
N PRO A 706 -45.86 -33.88 -29.46
CA PRO A 706 -46.13 -32.82 -30.40
C PRO A 706 -44.98 -31.81 -30.44
N GLU A 707 -44.75 -31.15 -31.58
CA GLU A 707 -43.70 -30.13 -31.72
C GLU A 707 -43.88 -28.95 -30.76
N MET A 708 -45.14 -28.64 -30.40
CA MET A 708 -45.51 -27.65 -29.40
C MET A 708 -46.56 -28.22 -28.45
N GLU A 709 -46.33 -28.10 -27.14
CA GLU A 709 -47.32 -28.48 -26.15
C GLU A 709 -48.32 -27.34 -25.89
N TYR A 710 -49.60 -27.67 -25.79
CA TYR A 710 -50.71 -26.76 -25.51
C TYR A 710 -51.27 -27.04 -24.13
N ILE A 711 -51.37 -26.00 -23.29
CA ILE A 711 -51.81 -26.13 -21.89
C ILE A 711 -52.91 -25.11 -21.58
N LEU A 712 -53.97 -25.58 -20.91
CA LEU A 712 -54.96 -24.75 -20.24
C LEU A 712 -54.51 -24.54 -18.80
N CYS A 713 -54.53 -23.31 -18.29
CA CYS A 713 -54.12 -23.02 -16.92
C CYS A 713 -54.92 -21.87 -16.33
N ASN A 714 -55.31 -21.99 -15.05
CA ASN A 714 -56.08 -21.00 -14.31
C ASN A 714 -55.38 -19.64 -14.22
N ASP A 715 -54.04 -19.65 -14.07
CA ASP A 715 -53.25 -18.43 -13.87
C ASP A 715 -52.97 -17.65 -15.15
N VAL A 716 -53.30 -18.22 -16.31
CA VAL A 716 -53.15 -17.54 -17.58
C VAL A 716 -54.38 -16.67 -17.82
N LYS A 717 -54.19 -15.36 -17.95
CA LYS A 717 -55.31 -14.40 -18.11
C LYS A 717 -55.85 -14.27 -19.53
N THR A 718 -55.16 -14.84 -20.53
CA THR A 718 -55.50 -14.64 -21.95
C THR A 718 -56.29 -15.82 -22.50
N ASN A 719 -57.41 -15.56 -23.16
CA ASN A 719 -58.20 -16.60 -23.82
C ASN A 719 -57.53 -17.16 -25.09
N ASP A 720 -56.58 -16.42 -25.67
CA ASP A 720 -55.76 -16.91 -26.77
C ASP A 720 -54.57 -17.72 -26.27
N PHE A 721 -54.19 -18.74 -27.04
CA PHE A 721 -52.93 -19.45 -26.84
C PHE A 721 -51.73 -18.54 -27.14
N ARG A 722 -50.95 -18.24 -26.11
CA ARG A 722 -49.72 -17.45 -26.22
C ARG A 722 -48.50 -18.34 -26.04
N THR A 723 -47.51 -18.19 -26.91
CA THR A 723 -46.24 -18.90 -26.80
C THR A 723 -45.48 -18.44 -25.56
N LYS A 724 -45.05 -19.38 -24.73
CA LYS A 724 -44.21 -19.20 -23.56
C LYS A 724 -42.94 -20.04 -23.74
N LYS A 725 -41.79 -19.47 -23.39
CA LYS A 725 -40.50 -20.16 -23.45
C LYS A 725 -39.98 -20.34 -22.03
N ILE A 726 -39.77 -21.60 -21.63
CA ILE A 726 -39.25 -22.00 -20.33
C ILE A 726 -37.97 -22.76 -20.64
N GLY A 727 -36.81 -22.22 -20.24
CA GLY A 727 -35.51 -22.78 -20.63
C GLY A 727 -35.38 -22.92 -22.15
N ASN A 728 -35.22 -24.16 -22.62
CA ASN A 728 -35.13 -24.51 -24.04
C ASN A 728 -36.48 -24.95 -24.63
N THR A 729 -37.47 -25.22 -23.77
CA THR A 729 -38.78 -25.72 -24.16
C THR A 729 -39.74 -24.56 -24.46
N LYS A 730 -40.50 -24.69 -25.54
CA LYS A 730 -41.57 -23.76 -25.91
C LYS A 730 -42.91 -24.46 -25.73
N ILE A 731 -43.86 -23.76 -25.14
CA ILE A 731 -45.24 -24.22 -24.97
C ILE A 731 -46.20 -23.11 -25.42
N LYS A 732 -47.46 -23.44 -25.61
CA LYS A 732 -48.55 -22.48 -25.78
C LYS A 732 -49.55 -22.62 -24.64
N ALA A 733 -49.77 -21.55 -23.91
CA ALA A 733 -50.69 -21.55 -22.77
C ALA A 733 -51.83 -20.53 -22.95
N ARG A 734 -53.03 -20.89 -22.48
CA ARG A 734 -54.20 -19.99 -22.40
C ARG A 734 -54.94 -20.17 -21.07
N ALA A 735 -55.84 -19.24 -20.78
CA ALA A 735 -56.80 -19.33 -19.68
C ALA A 735 -57.59 -20.63 -19.78
N ALA A 736 -57.71 -21.33 -18.64
CA ALA A 736 -58.63 -22.46 -18.51
C ALA A 736 -60.07 -22.01 -18.78
N TYR A 737 -60.86 -22.88 -19.41
CA TYR A 737 -62.26 -22.58 -19.73
C TYR A 737 -63.12 -22.50 -18.47
N VAL A 738 -62.78 -23.33 -17.50
CA VAL A 738 -63.33 -23.38 -16.14
C VAL A 738 -62.16 -23.54 -15.19
N GLU A 739 -62.31 -23.08 -13.95
CA GLU A 739 -61.30 -23.26 -12.91
C GLU A 739 -60.99 -24.75 -12.70
N ILE A 740 -59.73 -25.13 -12.92
CA ILE A 740 -59.21 -26.48 -12.73
C ILE A 740 -58.79 -26.65 -11.27
N ASN A 741 -59.15 -27.75 -10.64
CA ASN A 741 -58.77 -28.11 -9.28
C ASN A 741 -58.70 -29.63 -9.11
N ASN A 742 -58.26 -30.09 -7.93
CA ASN A 742 -58.09 -31.51 -7.63
C ASN A 742 -59.37 -32.36 -7.74
N TRP A 743 -60.55 -31.74 -7.72
CA TRP A 743 -61.82 -32.45 -7.84
C TRP A 743 -62.28 -32.63 -9.28
N ASN A 744 -61.90 -31.71 -10.19
CA ASN A 744 -62.42 -31.69 -11.55
C ASN A 744 -61.38 -31.91 -12.66
N TYR A 745 -60.09 -31.95 -12.34
CA TYR A 745 -59.04 -32.04 -13.36
C TYR A 745 -59.21 -33.26 -14.27
N ARG A 746 -59.61 -34.42 -13.74
CA ARG A 746 -59.88 -35.64 -14.53
C ARG A 746 -61.02 -35.46 -15.53
N ALA A 747 -62.10 -34.81 -15.12
CA ALA A 747 -63.19 -34.48 -16.02
C ALA A 747 -62.72 -33.52 -17.13
N ILE A 748 -61.88 -32.55 -16.79
CA ILE A 748 -61.33 -31.58 -17.73
C ILE A 748 -60.33 -32.22 -18.71
N GLU A 749 -59.48 -33.14 -18.26
CA GLU A 749 -58.64 -33.97 -19.12
C GLU A 749 -59.50 -34.79 -20.10
N GLY A 750 -60.56 -35.41 -19.60
CA GLY A 750 -61.52 -36.15 -20.42
C GLY A 750 -62.15 -35.26 -21.49
N ILE A 751 -62.59 -34.05 -21.15
CA ILE A 751 -63.13 -33.07 -22.11
C ILE A 751 -62.07 -32.72 -23.17
N ASN A 752 -60.82 -32.49 -22.77
CA ASN A 752 -59.75 -32.14 -23.69
C ASN A 752 -59.39 -33.30 -24.65
N LEU A 753 -59.48 -34.55 -24.20
CA LEU A 753 -59.34 -35.74 -25.05
C LEU A 753 -60.53 -35.94 -26.00
N LEU A 754 -61.76 -35.68 -25.55
CA LEU A 754 -62.94 -35.68 -26.42
C LEU A 754 -62.84 -34.59 -27.50
N MET A 755 -62.35 -33.41 -27.15
CA MET A 755 -62.06 -32.35 -28.12
C MET A 755 -61.00 -32.76 -29.15
N PHE A 756 -60.00 -33.55 -28.73
CA PHE A 756 -59.00 -34.14 -29.63
C PHE A 756 -59.63 -35.16 -30.58
N SER A 757 -60.38 -36.15 -30.07
CA SER A 757 -61.01 -37.18 -30.90
C SER A 757 -62.07 -36.61 -31.85
N GLY A 758 -62.72 -35.50 -31.50
CA GLY A 758 -63.63 -34.79 -32.40
C GLY A 758 -62.95 -34.24 -33.66
N LYS A 759 -61.65 -33.91 -33.59
CA LYS A 759 -60.84 -33.52 -34.78
C LYS A 759 -60.06 -34.68 -35.38
N HIS A 760 -59.82 -35.73 -34.61
CA HIS A 760 -59.10 -36.94 -35.01
C HIS A 760 -59.91 -38.20 -34.71
N PRO A 761 -60.97 -38.47 -35.50
CA PRO A 761 -61.88 -39.60 -35.25
C PRO A 761 -61.18 -40.97 -35.26
N GLU A 762 -60.02 -41.09 -35.90
CA GLU A 762 -59.21 -42.31 -35.93
C GLU A 762 -58.69 -42.74 -34.55
N TYR A 763 -58.61 -41.83 -33.58
CA TYR A 763 -58.22 -42.13 -32.19
C TYR A 763 -59.42 -42.23 -31.24
N LYS A 764 -60.65 -42.21 -31.76
CA LYS A 764 -61.88 -42.23 -30.93
C LYS A 764 -61.89 -43.38 -29.94
N LYS A 765 -61.62 -44.60 -30.40
CA LYS A 765 -61.67 -45.80 -29.57
C LYS A 765 -60.64 -45.75 -28.43
N GLN A 766 -59.42 -45.31 -28.72
CA GLN A 766 -58.35 -45.17 -27.72
C GLN A 766 -58.70 -44.14 -26.66
N VAL A 767 -59.38 -43.04 -27.04
CA VAL A 767 -59.88 -42.05 -26.07
C VAL A 767 -60.99 -42.65 -25.20
N GLU A 768 -61.91 -43.41 -25.77
CA GLU A 768 -62.97 -44.09 -25.02
C GLU A 768 -62.42 -45.13 -24.03
N ASP A 769 -61.48 -45.96 -24.49
CA ASP A 769 -60.79 -46.95 -23.67
C ASP A 769 -60.05 -46.25 -22.51
N TRP A 770 -59.33 -45.16 -22.79
CA TRP A 770 -58.64 -44.37 -21.75
C TRP A 770 -59.59 -43.77 -20.72
N LEU A 771 -60.74 -43.23 -21.15
CA LEU A 771 -61.76 -42.69 -20.24
C LEU A 771 -62.33 -43.79 -19.32
N LEU A 772 -62.61 -44.97 -19.86
CA LEU A 772 -63.11 -46.12 -19.10
C LEU A 772 -62.06 -46.63 -18.10
N GLU A 773 -60.80 -46.76 -18.53
CA GLU A 773 -59.69 -47.18 -17.68
C GLU A 773 -59.46 -46.22 -16.50
N ASN A 774 -59.61 -44.92 -16.74
CA ASN A 774 -59.46 -43.88 -15.72
C ASN A 774 -60.77 -43.60 -14.94
N ARG A 775 -61.85 -44.35 -15.21
CA ARG A 775 -63.18 -44.21 -14.57
C ARG A 775 -63.78 -42.80 -14.69
N ILE A 776 -63.63 -42.18 -15.85
CA ILE A 776 -64.17 -40.85 -16.15
C ILE A 776 -65.40 -41.01 -17.05
N TYR A 777 -66.57 -40.67 -16.52
CA TYR A 777 -67.84 -40.81 -17.22
C TYR A 777 -68.35 -39.45 -17.73
N ILE A 778 -69.28 -39.48 -18.69
CA ILE A 778 -69.88 -38.26 -19.25
C ILE A 778 -70.57 -37.41 -18.18
N THR A 779 -71.17 -38.04 -17.17
CA THR A 779 -71.79 -37.35 -16.03
C THR A 779 -70.79 -36.53 -15.22
N ASP A 780 -69.52 -36.93 -15.18
CA ASP A 780 -68.47 -36.20 -14.47
C ASP A 780 -68.03 -34.94 -15.25
N MET A 781 -68.19 -34.97 -16.58
CA MET A 781 -67.80 -33.89 -17.50
C MET A 781 -68.95 -32.91 -17.79
N GLU A 782 -70.19 -33.37 -17.72
CA GLU A 782 -71.39 -32.62 -18.07
C GLU A 782 -71.50 -31.23 -17.42
N PRO A 783 -71.20 -31.04 -16.11
CA PRO A 783 -71.24 -29.73 -15.46
C PRO A 783 -70.35 -28.67 -16.13
N TYR A 784 -69.30 -29.11 -16.83
CA TYR A 784 -68.28 -28.24 -17.40
C TYR A 784 -68.49 -27.92 -18.88
N PHE A 785 -69.34 -28.65 -19.61
CA PHE A 785 -69.55 -28.46 -21.05
C PHE A 785 -70.03 -27.05 -21.42
N GLN A 786 -70.71 -26.35 -20.51
CA GLN A 786 -71.18 -24.98 -20.72
C GLN A 786 -70.04 -23.95 -20.89
N TYR A 787 -68.85 -24.25 -20.35
CA TYR A 787 -67.69 -23.36 -20.41
C TYR A 787 -66.83 -23.57 -21.66
N TYR A 788 -67.06 -24.67 -22.39
CA TYR A 788 -66.29 -25.06 -23.58
C TYR A 788 -67.01 -24.63 -24.87
N PRO A 789 -66.27 -24.50 -26.00
CA PRO A 789 -66.89 -24.14 -27.29
C PRO A 789 -68.04 -25.07 -27.65
N PHE A 790 -69.10 -24.54 -28.29
CA PHE A 790 -70.33 -25.28 -28.65
C PHE A 790 -70.08 -26.64 -29.32
N MET A 791 -68.95 -26.77 -30.01
CA MET A 791 -68.47 -28.02 -30.63
C MET A 791 -68.43 -29.20 -29.64
N ILE A 792 -68.17 -29.01 -28.34
CA ILE A 792 -68.15 -30.11 -27.36
C ILE A 792 -69.52 -30.82 -27.26
N LYS A 793 -70.62 -30.06 -27.29
CA LYS A 793 -71.99 -30.62 -27.23
C LYS A 793 -72.31 -31.40 -28.50
N LYS A 794 -71.77 -30.98 -29.64
CA LYS A 794 -71.89 -31.72 -30.91
C LYS A 794 -71.08 -33.01 -30.87
N ILE A 795 -69.82 -32.93 -30.44
CA ILE A 795 -68.91 -34.07 -30.29
C ILE A 795 -69.53 -35.12 -29.36
N VAL A 796 -69.99 -34.75 -28.16
CA VAL A 796 -70.63 -35.69 -27.23
C VAL A 796 -71.88 -36.33 -27.84
N LYS A 797 -72.71 -35.56 -28.55
CA LYS A 797 -73.91 -36.09 -29.22
C LYS A 797 -73.61 -36.99 -30.42
N GLU A 798 -72.45 -36.84 -31.07
CA GLU A 798 -72.01 -37.68 -32.19
C GLU A 798 -71.21 -38.90 -31.72
N LEU A 799 -70.51 -38.81 -30.59
CA LEU A 799 -69.71 -39.90 -30.04
C LEU A 799 -70.57 -40.94 -29.30
N PHE A 800 -71.63 -40.49 -28.61
CA PHE A 800 -72.50 -41.31 -27.74
C PHE A 800 -73.92 -41.54 -28.31
N LYS A 801 -74.06 -41.45 -29.64
CA LYS A 801 -75.15 -42.09 -30.39
C LYS A 801 -74.74 -43.52 -30.70
#